data_AF-A0A914QM55-F1
#
_entry.id   AF-A0A914QM55-F1
#
_cell.length_a   1.000
_cell.length_b   1.000
_cell.length_c   1.000
_cell.angle_alpha   90.00
_cell.angle_beta   90.00
_cell.angle_gamma   90.00
#
_symmetry.space_group_name_H-M   'P 1'
#
loop_
_entity.id
_entity.type
_entity.pdbx_description
1 polymer ?
#
loop_
_entity_poly.entity_id
_entity_poly.type
_entity_poly.pdbx_seq_one_letter_code
_entity_poly.pdbx_strand_id
1 'polypeptide(L)'
;MIEYPFAYEWTIDEDRLKALKGSNNFLFLESERFTIFHGSDVQYYLRLYPNGDNDGRRGTTCVFLYLIFENGKKIQASYTFSIKSMNCSRNFNYIYENSDGCGYSVCNVNELFDSNEKFIHKGKFIVNVEGNLKIENVLTKQYFKHMTEYSFVLEWTISLERLKALKDSTKTKYLESEKYTAFHGSDVKYCLQLYPNGNTDACRGQVMIFLHMELENEKNVEADYKYSIANWSHKSYHLFEQSCGIGTSCCIFNELLNPKNKFIVDGKITVKVEGTLRTENTNYENELKLLQSKWKNNVNFGDLWKNDFKDCTFVSDGKEIKAHKCVISHYSPVFSAMLNQNCSIYYKLFTSAEKKICVTDFSLKTVEQFLKYCYNQNIVSLMSAENAILLLKFAEKYSVAELKKNLEEYLITILTKSIVCEVINCAIVVKSTKLQSKCLEYFVECLSKKEFVPNIKLLEKDFFISALAKLCCNQTEIDSKKDLGFLVTNWKTTKNFHDLWNIGHEDCTIIVDGKEISFLKVHKSVLAFYSPIFAEIRRISDFPFEIVEMAVKLCYHRSLVSNISAKDGILLLKFAKKYSIEMIKKNLEEYFCENLTKSIVCELINCTTDGNSEKLQKKCFEYFFQCLTKKEFVPKMELLEKEFLLKVISKLTCKKSQTL
;
A
#
# COMPACT_ATOMS: atom_id res chain seq x y z
N MET A 1 -6.99 6.02 -1.24
CA MET A 1 -7.32 7.46 -1.20
C MET A 1 -8.37 7.65 -0.15
N ILE A 2 -8.14 8.53 0.82
CA ILE A 2 -9.10 8.86 1.88
C ILE A 2 -9.81 10.15 1.46
N GLU A 3 -11.14 10.18 1.64
CA GLU A 3 -11.96 11.37 1.39
C GLU A 3 -12.11 12.19 2.68
N TYR A 4 -11.73 13.47 2.65
CA TYR A 4 -11.86 14.38 3.79
C TYR A 4 -12.88 15.49 3.49
N PRO A 5 -14.05 15.49 4.16
CA PRO A 5 -15.04 16.54 3.99
C PRO A 5 -14.62 17.84 4.70
N PHE A 6 -14.95 18.99 4.13
CA PHE A 6 -14.72 20.31 4.75
C PHE A 6 -15.81 21.31 4.41
N ALA A 7 -15.94 22.33 5.27
CA ALA A 7 -16.77 23.51 5.04
C ALA A 7 -16.12 24.74 5.67
N TYR A 8 -16.12 25.88 4.96
CA TYR A 8 -15.59 27.15 5.43
C TYR A 8 -16.46 28.33 4.94
N GLU A 9 -16.84 29.22 5.86
CA GLU A 9 -17.61 30.45 5.61
C GLU A 9 -16.70 31.66 5.80
N TRP A 10 -16.56 32.50 4.78
CA TRP A 10 -15.82 33.76 4.84
C TRP A 10 -16.76 34.94 4.67
N THR A 11 -16.79 35.81 5.69
CA THR A 11 -17.59 37.03 5.71
C THR A 11 -16.71 38.25 5.49
N ILE A 12 -17.11 39.11 4.54
CA ILE A 12 -16.40 40.33 4.18
C ILE A 12 -17.34 41.53 4.31
N ASP A 13 -16.91 42.56 5.03
CA ASP A 13 -17.65 43.81 5.15
C ASP A 13 -17.57 44.63 3.85
N GLU A 14 -18.69 45.22 3.45
CA GLU A 14 -18.85 45.99 2.22
C GLU A 14 -17.83 47.14 2.11
N ASP A 15 -17.50 47.81 3.22
CA ASP A 15 -16.53 48.92 3.23
C ASP A 15 -15.13 48.45 2.81
N ARG A 16 -14.75 47.22 3.15
CA ARG A 16 -13.47 46.63 2.72
C ARG A 16 -13.46 46.32 1.22
N LEU A 17 -14.61 45.94 0.67
CA LEU A 17 -14.77 45.72 -0.78
C LEU A 17 -14.75 47.05 -1.55
N LYS A 18 -15.42 48.08 -1.01
CA LYS A 18 -15.46 49.43 -1.60
C LYS A 18 -14.08 50.07 -1.63
N ALA A 19 -13.25 49.88 -0.60
CA ALA A 19 -11.89 50.40 -0.56
C ALA A 19 -10.98 49.91 -1.71
N LEU A 20 -11.34 48.79 -2.34
CA LEU A 20 -10.61 48.19 -3.45
C LEU A 20 -11.24 48.47 -4.82
N LYS A 21 -12.42 49.12 -4.84
CA LYS A 21 -13.13 49.50 -6.06
C LYS A 21 -12.37 50.61 -6.78
N GLY A 22 -12.05 50.40 -8.06
CA GLY A 22 -11.36 51.40 -8.89
C GLY A 22 -9.82 51.36 -8.83
N SER A 23 -9.22 50.40 -8.14
CA SER A 23 -7.77 50.17 -8.19
C SER A 23 -7.36 49.51 -9.51
N ASN A 24 -6.28 50.02 -10.13
CA ASN A 24 -5.69 49.46 -11.35
C ASN A 24 -4.76 48.26 -11.09
N ASN A 25 -4.47 47.92 -9.84
CA ASN A 25 -3.40 46.98 -9.46
C ASN A 25 -3.89 45.56 -9.10
N PHE A 26 -5.04 45.10 -9.61
CA PHE A 26 -5.61 43.76 -9.33
C PHE A 26 -5.59 43.37 -7.85
N LEU A 27 -5.94 44.33 -6.99
CA LEU A 27 -5.93 44.13 -5.54
C LEU A 27 -6.95 43.06 -5.12
N PHE A 28 -6.61 42.32 -4.08
CA PHE A 28 -7.44 41.25 -3.55
C PHE A 28 -7.60 41.34 -2.03
N LEU A 29 -8.64 40.68 -1.53
CA LEU A 29 -8.80 40.33 -0.13
C LEU A 29 -8.46 38.86 0.06
N GLU A 30 -7.88 38.53 1.20
CA GLU A 30 -7.53 37.17 1.60
C GLU A 30 -8.29 36.80 2.87
N SER A 31 -8.80 35.56 2.95
CA SER A 31 -9.37 35.01 4.18
C SER A 31 -8.27 34.60 5.16
N GLU A 32 -8.65 34.30 6.40
CA GLU A 32 -7.78 33.51 7.26
C GLU A 32 -7.47 32.15 6.62
N ARG A 33 -6.29 31.61 6.95
CA ARG A 33 -5.90 30.28 6.52
C ARG A 33 -6.60 29.24 7.38
N PHE A 34 -7.08 28.17 6.76
CA PHE A 34 -7.76 27.08 7.46
C PHE A 34 -7.20 25.72 7.01
N THR A 35 -7.34 24.72 7.87
CA THR A 35 -6.92 23.33 7.62
C THR A 35 -8.13 22.41 7.71
N ILE A 36 -8.21 21.42 6.81
CA ILE A 36 -9.39 20.54 6.70
C ILE A 36 -9.39 19.43 7.76
N PHE A 37 -8.21 18.99 8.22
CA PHE A 37 -8.07 18.10 9.35
C PHE A 37 -6.91 18.55 10.24
N HIS A 38 -7.02 18.31 11.54
CA HIS A 38 -5.99 18.66 12.52
C HIS A 38 -4.68 17.91 12.22
N GLY A 39 -3.58 18.66 12.08
CA GLY A 39 -2.25 18.11 11.78
C GLY A 39 -1.93 17.97 10.28
N SER A 40 -2.71 18.59 9.40
CA SER A 40 -2.43 18.66 7.96
C SER A 40 -1.36 19.73 7.65
N ASP A 41 -0.32 19.37 6.88
CA ASP A 41 0.63 20.32 6.27
C ASP A 41 0.01 21.11 5.09
N VAL A 42 -1.25 20.82 4.76
CA VAL A 42 -2.00 21.47 3.69
C VAL A 42 -2.87 22.59 4.27
N GLN A 43 -2.56 23.83 3.90
CA GLN A 43 -3.32 25.02 4.27
C GLN A 43 -4.14 25.56 3.10
N TYR A 44 -5.31 26.10 3.41
CA TYR A 44 -6.26 26.64 2.45
C TYR A 44 -6.58 28.08 2.79
N TYR A 45 -6.85 28.89 1.79
CA TYR A 45 -7.41 30.22 2.00
C TYR A 45 -8.16 30.69 0.75
N LEU A 46 -9.08 31.62 0.94
CA LEU A 46 -9.84 32.22 -0.15
C LEU A 46 -9.20 33.55 -0.55
N ARG A 47 -9.15 33.82 -1.86
CA ARG A 47 -8.91 35.17 -2.38
C ARG A 47 -10.11 35.66 -3.15
N LEU A 48 -10.47 36.92 -2.89
CA LEU A 48 -11.46 37.65 -3.65
C LEU A 48 -10.80 38.83 -4.35
N TYR A 49 -10.99 38.90 -5.67
CA TYR A 49 -10.53 39.98 -6.53
C TYR A 49 -11.75 40.79 -6.97
N PRO A 50 -12.04 41.96 -6.36
CA PRO A 50 -13.24 42.73 -6.67
C PRO A 50 -13.30 43.18 -8.13
N ASN A 51 -12.13 43.47 -8.74
CA ASN A 51 -12.00 44.01 -10.08
C ASN A 51 -11.20 43.10 -11.04
N GLY A 52 -11.20 41.79 -10.79
CA GLY A 52 -10.47 40.80 -11.56
C GLY A 52 -9.04 40.57 -11.07
N ASP A 53 -8.48 39.41 -11.40
CA ASP A 53 -7.12 38.98 -11.04
C ASP A 53 -6.10 39.13 -12.19
N ASN A 54 -6.58 39.41 -13.40
CA ASN A 54 -5.77 39.68 -14.58
C ASN A 54 -6.49 40.63 -15.56
N ASP A 55 -5.79 41.14 -16.57
CA ASP A 55 -6.35 42.08 -17.55
C ASP A 55 -7.58 41.52 -18.28
N GLY A 56 -7.61 40.23 -18.58
CA GLY A 56 -8.73 39.56 -19.26
C GLY A 56 -10.00 39.46 -18.43
N ARG A 57 -9.89 39.60 -17.09
CA ARG A 57 -11.03 39.59 -16.16
C ARG A 57 -11.25 40.92 -15.46
N ARG A 58 -10.61 41.99 -15.95
CA ARG A 58 -10.82 43.35 -15.43
C ARG A 58 -12.30 43.72 -15.48
N GLY A 59 -12.80 44.33 -14.42
CA GLY A 59 -14.22 44.68 -14.27
C GLY A 59 -15.10 43.53 -13.80
N THR A 60 -14.54 42.36 -13.47
CA THR A 60 -15.29 41.18 -13.01
C THR A 60 -14.79 40.72 -11.64
N THR A 61 -15.69 40.59 -10.67
CA THR A 61 -15.36 40.06 -9.35
C THR A 61 -15.09 38.56 -9.42
N CYS A 62 -13.96 38.10 -8.89
CA CYS A 62 -13.53 36.69 -8.92
C CYS A 62 -13.23 36.17 -7.52
N VAL A 63 -13.52 34.89 -7.28
CA VAL A 63 -13.21 34.20 -6.02
C VAL A 63 -12.48 32.90 -6.30
N PHE A 64 -11.44 32.60 -5.53
CA PHE A 64 -10.60 31.42 -5.68
C PHE A 64 -10.29 30.76 -4.34
N LEU A 65 -10.15 29.44 -4.35
CA LEU A 65 -9.59 28.64 -3.28
C LEU A 65 -8.14 28.34 -3.63
N TYR A 66 -7.23 28.85 -2.81
CA TYR A 66 -5.81 28.61 -2.90
C TYR A 66 -5.38 27.49 -1.97
N LEU A 67 -4.38 26.73 -2.42
CA LEU A 67 -3.76 25.64 -1.68
C LEU A 67 -2.29 25.93 -1.42
N ILE A 68 -1.82 25.65 -0.20
CA ILE A 68 -0.39 25.63 0.14
C ILE A 68 -0.07 24.25 0.69
N PHE A 69 0.97 23.59 0.16
CA PHE A 69 1.44 22.30 0.67
C PHE A 69 2.95 22.12 0.42
N GLU A 70 3.61 21.33 1.27
CA GLU A 70 5.03 20.97 1.11
C GLU A 70 5.20 19.72 0.23
N ASN A 71 6.09 19.84 -0.77
CA ASN A 71 6.49 18.84 -1.77
C ASN A 71 5.48 18.59 -2.89
N GLY A 72 5.93 18.66 -4.15
CA GLY A 72 5.18 18.55 -5.42
C GLY A 72 4.30 17.30 -5.62
N LYS A 73 3.37 17.09 -4.71
CA LYS A 73 2.35 16.06 -4.66
C LYS A 73 1.06 16.59 -5.30
N LYS A 74 0.32 15.70 -5.97
CA LYS A 74 -0.96 16.07 -6.58
C LYS A 74 -2.09 15.92 -5.56
N ILE A 75 -2.83 16.99 -5.31
CA ILE A 75 -4.02 16.97 -4.43
C ILE A 75 -5.27 17.14 -5.27
N GLN A 76 -6.12 16.11 -5.29
CA GLN A 76 -7.40 16.20 -5.97
C GLN A 76 -8.46 16.75 -5.00
N ALA A 77 -9.02 17.91 -5.32
CA ALA A 77 -10.07 18.55 -4.56
C ALA A 77 -11.38 18.59 -5.36
N SER A 78 -12.48 18.21 -4.70
CA SER A 78 -13.83 18.35 -5.23
C SER A 78 -14.63 19.24 -4.29
N TYR A 79 -15.01 20.44 -4.69
CA TYR A 79 -15.65 21.40 -3.77
C TYR A 79 -16.63 22.32 -4.49
N THR A 80 -17.50 22.92 -3.69
CA THR A 80 -18.62 23.73 -4.12
C THR A 80 -18.49 25.12 -3.50
N PHE A 81 -18.37 26.14 -4.35
CA PHE A 81 -18.55 27.51 -3.91
C PHE A 81 -20.02 27.86 -3.87
N SER A 82 -20.48 28.54 -2.82
CA SER A 82 -21.79 29.18 -2.79
C SER A 82 -21.69 30.60 -2.23
N ILE A 83 -22.48 31.51 -2.81
CA ILE A 83 -22.61 32.88 -2.30
C ILE A 83 -23.94 32.95 -1.59
N LYS A 84 -23.90 33.23 -0.29
CA LYS A 84 -25.05 33.06 0.62
C LYS A 84 -26.29 33.85 0.17
N SER A 85 -26.09 35.01 -0.46
CA SER A 85 -27.18 35.86 -0.96
C SER A 85 -27.82 35.38 -2.27
N MET A 86 -27.19 34.47 -3.03
CA MET A 86 -27.61 34.12 -4.38
C MET A 86 -28.35 32.79 -4.53
N ASN A 87 -28.44 31.96 -3.48
CA ASN A 87 -28.93 30.56 -3.60
C ASN A 87 -28.30 29.81 -4.80
N CYS A 88 -27.07 30.17 -5.17
CA CYS A 88 -26.37 29.59 -6.31
C CYS A 88 -25.08 28.95 -5.82
N SER A 89 -24.74 27.81 -6.41
CA SER A 89 -23.52 27.09 -6.11
C SER A 89 -22.80 26.68 -7.39
N ARG A 90 -21.48 26.55 -7.33
CA ARG A 90 -20.64 26.06 -8.43
C ARG A 90 -19.67 25.02 -7.94
N ASN A 91 -19.64 23.89 -8.64
CA ASN A 91 -18.81 22.75 -8.30
C ASN A 91 -17.49 22.78 -9.09
N PHE A 92 -16.41 22.39 -8.43
CA PHE A 92 -15.06 22.32 -8.95
C PHE A 92 -14.50 20.94 -8.70
N ASN A 93 -13.79 20.40 -9.69
CA ASN A 93 -12.94 19.23 -9.57
C ASN A 93 -11.58 19.63 -10.09
N TYR A 94 -10.62 19.85 -9.19
CA TYR A 94 -9.32 20.39 -9.53
C TYR A 94 -8.21 19.53 -8.94
N ILE A 95 -7.10 19.41 -9.69
CA ILE A 95 -5.89 18.73 -9.22
C ILE A 95 -4.84 19.81 -9.03
N TYR A 96 -4.54 20.11 -7.78
CA TYR A 96 -3.47 21.02 -7.41
C TYR A 96 -2.14 20.30 -7.60
N GLU A 97 -1.32 20.81 -8.51
CA GLU A 97 0.03 20.30 -8.76
C GLU A 97 1.11 21.22 -8.15
N ASN A 98 0.77 22.48 -7.89
CA ASN A 98 1.58 23.49 -7.22
C ASN A 98 0.71 24.33 -6.26
N SER A 99 1.32 25.28 -5.55
CA SER A 99 0.58 26.27 -4.75
C SER A 99 -0.13 27.29 -5.66
N ASP A 100 -1.26 26.90 -6.24
CA ASP A 100 -2.10 27.73 -7.09
C ASP A 100 -3.55 27.81 -6.58
N GLY A 101 -4.37 28.59 -7.28
CA GLY A 101 -5.76 28.89 -6.89
C GLY A 101 -6.74 28.49 -7.98
N CYS A 102 -7.82 27.81 -7.60
CA CYS A 102 -8.89 27.43 -8.50
C CYS A 102 -10.22 28.08 -8.09
N GLY A 103 -10.93 28.68 -9.05
CA GLY A 103 -12.04 29.58 -8.77
C GLY A 103 -12.77 30.06 -10.01
N TYR A 104 -13.63 31.07 -9.84
CA TYR A 104 -14.45 31.60 -10.93
C TYR A 104 -14.82 33.07 -10.78
N SER A 105 -15.23 33.65 -11.90
CA SER A 105 -15.86 34.96 -11.99
C SER A 105 -17.30 34.91 -11.49
N VAL A 106 -17.58 35.70 -10.46
CA VAL A 106 -18.86 35.78 -9.77
C VAL A 106 -19.85 36.69 -10.50
N CYS A 107 -19.47 37.95 -10.72
CA CYS A 107 -20.33 38.98 -11.30
C CYS A 107 -19.51 40.16 -11.81
N ASN A 108 -20.14 41.09 -12.53
CA ASN A 108 -19.49 42.36 -12.85
C ASN A 108 -19.25 43.19 -11.58
N VAL A 109 -18.12 43.89 -11.49
CA VAL A 109 -17.78 44.71 -10.32
C VAL A 109 -18.84 45.77 -10.00
N ASN A 110 -19.55 46.28 -11.01
CA ASN A 110 -20.62 47.25 -10.79
C ASN A 110 -21.88 46.57 -10.23
N GLU A 111 -22.16 45.33 -10.63
CA GLU A 111 -23.29 44.55 -10.10
C GLU A 111 -23.08 44.11 -8.66
N LEU A 112 -21.82 43.90 -8.23
CA LEU A 112 -21.47 43.54 -6.85
C LEU A 112 -22.02 44.55 -5.84
N PHE A 113 -22.00 45.84 -6.19
CA PHE A 113 -22.42 46.95 -5.33
C PHE A 113 -23.77 47.56 -5.74
N ASP A 114 -24.57 46.83 -6.53
CA ASP A 114 -25.91 47.29 -6.90
C ASP A 114 -26.83 47.36 -5.66
N SER A 115 -27.74 48.32 -5.63
CA SER A 115 -28.62 48.62 -4.49
C SER A 115 -29.66 47.54 -4.19
N ASN A 116 -29.77 46.51 -5.04
CA ASN A 116 -30.71 45.41 -4.91
C ASN A 116 -30.29 44.30 -3.91
N GLU A 117 -29.23 44.52 -3.12
CA GLU A 117 -28.66 43.56 -2.13
C GLU A 117 -28.38 42.14 -2.68
N LYS A 118 -28.23 42.01 -4.00
CA LYS A 118 -28.12 40.71 -4.67
C LYS A 118 -26.89 39.91 -4.23
N PHE A 119 -25.79 40.60 -3.97
CA PHE A 119 -24.50 40.00 -3.60
C PHE A 119 -24.05 40.38 -2.19
N ILE A 120 -24.34 41.62 -1.80
CA ILE A 120 -24.03 42.15 -0.47
C ILE A 120 -25.36 42.29 0.28
N HIS A 121 -25.56 41.44 1.28
CA HIS A 121 -26.77 41.48 2.11
C HIS A 121 -26.42 42.08 3.47
N LYS A 122 -27.13 43.13 3.89
CA LYS A 122 -26.86 43.86 5.15
C LYS A 122 -25.40 44.28 5.30
N GLY A 123 -24.79 44.77 4.22
CA GLY A 123 -23.40 45.23 4.19
C GLY A 123 -22.36 44.10 4.25
N LYS A 124 -22.75 42.84 4.04
CA LYS A 124 -21.84 41.69 4.10
C LYS A 124 -21.89 40.87 2.82
N PHE A 125 -20.70 40.55 2.30
CA PHE A 125 -20.50 39.56 1.25
C PHE A 125 -20.01 38.25 1.89
N ILE A 126 -20.74 37.16 1.68
CA ILE A 126 -20.47 35.88 2.35
C ILE A 126 -20.22 34.79 1.32
N VAL A 127 -19.01 34.23 1.36
CA VAL A 127 -18.57 33.12 0.52
C VAL A 127 -18.50 31.86 1.35
N ASN A 128 -19.18 30.82 0.90
CA ASN A 128 -19.10 29.48 1.47
C ASN A 128 -18.36 28.55 0.50
N VAL A 129 -17.50 27.71 1.04
CA VAL A 129 -16.88 26.61 0.31
C VAL A 129 -17.06 25.32 1.09
N GLU A 130 -17.64 24.31 0.45
CA GLU A 130 -17.84 22.98 1.05
C GLU A 130 -17.44 21.89 0.06
N GLY A 131 -16.82 20.80 0.51
CA GLY A 131 -16.29 19.80 -0.43
C GLY A 131 -15.64 18.60 0.22
N ASN A 132 -15.03 17.77 -0.63
CA ASN A 132 -14.26 16.59 -0.28
C ASN A 132 -12.88 16.63 -0.94
N LEU A 133 -11.83 16.33 -0.17
CA LEU A 133 -10.48 16.12 -0.70
C LEU A 133 -10.19 14.65 -0.91
N LYS A 134 -9.53 14.30 -2.01
CA LYS A 134 -8.93 12.98 -2.24
C LYS A 134 -7.42 13.11 -2.19
N ILE A 135 -6.82 12.46 -1.20
CA ILE A 135 -5.37 12.42 -1.03
C ILE A 135 -4.90 10.98 -1.27
N GLU A 136 -3.89 10.81 -2.14
CA GLU A 136 -3.22 9.53 -2.34
C GLU A 136 -2.60 9.05 -1.03
N ASN A 137 -2.68 7.74 -0.80
CA ASN A 137 -2.48 7.05 0.48
C ASN A 137 -1.13 7.39 1.14
N VAL A 138 -1.07 8.52 1.85
CA VAL A 138 -0.05 8.73 2.86
C VAL A 138 -0.58 8.01 4.08
N LEU A 139 0.05 6.88 4.39
CA LEU A 139 0.12 6.35 5.73
C LEU A 139 0.02 7.53 6.70
N THR A 140 -1.02 7.56 7.52
CA THR A 140 -1.02 8.29 8.78
C THR A 140 0.07 7.72 9.68
N LYS A 141 1.34 7.81 9.25
CA LYS A 141 2.40 8.13 10.20
C LYS A 141 1.99 9.48 10.73
N GLN A 142 1.40 9.46 11.92
CA GLN A 142 1.39 10.60 12.82
C GLN A 142 2.83 11.13 12.90
N TYR A 143 3.21 12.00 11.97
CA TYR A 143 4.15 13.05 12.26
C TYR A 143 3.26 14.28 12.38
N PHE A 144 2.77 14.52 13.60
CA PHE A 144 2.60 15.91 13.98
C PHE A 144 4.01 16.50 13.82
N LYS A 145 4.31 17.18 12.72
CA LYS A 145 5.45 18.11 12.72
C LYS A 145 5.09 19.15 13.77
N HIS A 146 5.58 18.94 14.99
CA HIS A 146 5.41 19.90 16.07
C HIS A 146 6.29 21.09 15.72
N MET A 147 5.73 22.01 14.94
CA MET A 147 6.32 23.30 14.67
C MET A 147 6.27 24.09 15.98
N THR A 148 7.43 24.55 16.43
CA THR A 148 7.46 25.48 17.56
C THR A 148 7.42 26.89 17.01
N GLU A 149 6.41 27.65 17.41
CA GLU A 149 6.20 29.04 17.00
C GLU A 149 6.77 30.00 18.05
N TYR A 150 7.56 30.95 17.60
CA TYR A 150 8.21 31.95 18.45
C TYR A 150 7.95 33.34 17.91
N SER A 151 7.22 34.12 18.69
CA SER A 151 7.05 35.54 18.41
C SER A 151 8.28 36.32 18.85
N PHE A 152 8.81 37.17 17.97
CA PHE A 152 9.93 38.04 18.28
C PHE A 152 9.62 39.48 17.91
N VAL A 153 10.23 40.40 18.66
CA VAL A 153 10.25 41.83 18.36
C VAL A 153 11.67 42.32 18.55
N LEU A 154 12.22 42.93 17.52
CA LEU A 154 13.54 43.54 17.54
C LEU A 154 13.42 45.01 17.14
N GLU A 155 14.03 45.87 17.94
CA GLU A 155 14.12 47.31 17.68
C GLU A 155 15.59 47.71 17.60
N TRP A 156 16.01 48.22 16.45
CA TRP A 156 17.39 48.57 16.17
C TRP A 156 17.52 50.04 15.81
N THR A 157 18.25 50.78 16.65
CA THR A 157 18.47 52.22 16.46
C THR A 157 19.88 52.49 15.94
N ILE A 158 19.97 53.27 14.86
CA ILE A 158 21.20 53.59 14.15
C ILE A 158 21.39 55.10 14.11
N SER A 159 22.57 55.59 14.48
CA SER A 159 22.88 57.02 14.35
C SER A 159 23.09 57.43 12.89
N LEU A 160 22.63 58.62 12.55
CA LEU A 160 22.72 59.16 11.19
C LEU A 160 24.18 59.31 10.71
N GLU A 161 25.10 59.59 11.63
CA GLU A 161 26.54 59.66 11.34
C GLU A 161 27.08 58.32 10.83
N ARG A 162 26.69 57.21 11.44
CA ARG A 162 27.08 55.86 11.00
C ARG A 162 26.52 55.50 9.62
N LEU A 163 25.29 55.92 9.33
CA LEU A 163 24.68 55.73 8.01
C LEU A 163 25.38 56.54 6.92
N LYS A 164 25.70 57.80 7.21
CA LYS A 164 26.41 58.70 6.28
C LYS A 164 27.83 58.22 5.99
N ALA A 165 28.54 57.71 7.00
CA ALA A 165 29.90 57.18 6.83
C ALA A 165 29.99 56.01 5.83
N LEU A 166 28.88 55.32 5.57
CA LEU A 166 28.81 54.17 4.67
C LEU A 166 28.19 54.50 3.30
N LYS A 167 27.61 55.69 3.12
CA LYS A 167 26.97 56.10 1.86
C LYS A 167 27.92 56.05 0.66
N ASP A 168 29.14 56.54 0.86
CA ASP A 168 30.16 56.68 -0.19
C ASP A 168 31.06 55.44 -0.33
N SER A 169 30.77 54.39 0.44
CA SER A 169 31.52 53.14 0.39
C SER A 169 31.09 52.25 -0.80
N THR A 170 31.96 51.31 -1.19
CA THR A 170 31.69 50.34 -2.26
C THR A 170 30.40 49.56 -1.98
N LYS A 171 29.63 49.24 -3.05
CA LYS A 171 28.48 48.31 -2.98
C LYS A 171 28.92 47.06 -2.21
N THR A 172 28.11 46.61 -1.24
CA THR A 172 28.31 45.47 -0.29
C THR A 172 28.55 45.83 1.17
N LYS A 173 28.92 47.06 1.54
CA LYS A 173 29.02 47.41 2.98
C LYS A 173 27.63 47.64 3.60
N TYR A 174 27.42 47.03 4.76
CA TYR A 174 26.19 47.16 5.55
C TYR A 174 26.51 47.48 7.02
N LEU A 175 25.49 47.95 7.72
CA LEU A 175 25.42 47.90 9.17
C LEU A 175 24.68 46.64 9.56
N GLU A 176 25.09 46.03 10.67
CA GLU A 176 24.43 44.86 11.26
C GLU A 176 23.99 45.17 12.68
N SER A 177 22.82 44.67 13.08
CA SER A 177 22.38 44.68 14.47
C SER A 177 23.15 43.63 15.28
N GLU A 178 22.92 43.61 16.59
CA GLU A 178 23.30 42.43 17.37
C GLU A 178 22.59 41.18 16.81
N LYS A 179 23.21 40.02 17.02
CA LYS A 179 22.62 38.72 16.68
C LYS A 179 21.82 38.23 17.86
N TYR A 180 20.58 37.85 17.58
CA TYR A 180 19.64 37.35 18.58
C TYR A 180 19.40 35.88 18.31
N THR A 181 19.38 35.09 19.38
CA THR A 181 18.96 33.69 19.28
C THR A 181 17.44 33.64 19.26
N ALA A 182 16.85 32.87 18.35
CA ALA A 182 15.39 32.73 18.19
C ALA A 182 14.68 32.38 19.50
N PHE A 183 15.26 31.50 20.31
CA PHE A 183 14.78 31.10 21.63
C PHE A 183 15.91 30.47 22.45
N HIS A 184 15.69 30.33 23.76
CA HIS A 184 16.69 29.75 24.65
C HIS A 184 17.00 28.30 24.25
N GLY A 185 18.24 28.05 23.83
CA GLY A 185 18.67 26.72 23.35
C GLY A 185 18.43 26.47 21.85
N SER A 186 18.00 27.46 21.07
CA SER A 186 17.98 27.37 19.60
C SER A 186 19.37 27.58 19.01
N ASP A 187 19.64 26.87 17.93
CA ASP A 187 20.80 27.08 17.07
C ASP A 187 20.52 28.10 15.95
N VAL A 188 19.31 28.67 15.90
CA VAL A 188 18.91 29.72 14.96
C VAL A 188 19.24 31.08 15.54
N LYS A 189 20.06 31.83 14.80
CA LYS A 189 20.37 33.23 15.09
C LYS A 189 19.82 34.12 14.00
N TYR A 190 19.38 35.31 14.36
CA TYR A 190 18.87 36.29 13.40
C TYR A 190 19.37 37.70 13.74
N CYS A 191 19.53 38.52 12.71
CA CYS A 191 19.91 39.93 12.84
C CYS A 191 19.29 40.77 11.70
N LEU A 192 19.32 42.09 11.87
CA LEU A 192 19.01 43.03 10.80
C LEU A 192 20.29 43.52 10.14
N GLN A 193 20.27 43.56 8.80
CA GLN A 193 21.32 44.16 8.00
C GLN A 193 20.75 45.33 7.21
N LEU A 194 21.42 46.49 7.27
CA LEU A 194 21.02 47.69 6.54
C LEU A 194 22.12 48.11 5.57
N TYR A 195 21.77 48.20 4.29
CA TYR A 195 22.62 48.65 3.20
C TYR A 195 22.20 50.07 2.77
N PRO A 196 22.93 51.12 3.15
CA PRO A 196 22.51 52.51 2.88
C PRO A 196 22.51 52.88 1.40
N ASN A 197 23.18 52.08 0.54
CA ASN A 197 23.37 52.36 -0.88
C ASN A 197 23.11 51.13 -1.77
N GLY A 198 22.28 50.20 -1.29
CA GLY A 198 21.96 48.94 -1.96
C GLY A 198 23.01 47.84 -1.73
N ASN A 199 22.58 46.59 -1.87
CA ASN A 199 23.43 45.40 -1.81
C ASN A 199 23.86 44.88 -3.19
N THR A 200 23.18 45.33 -4.27
CA THR A 200 23.48 44.97 -5.67
C THR A 200 23.46 46.21 -6.56
N ASP A 201 23.89 46.04 -7.80
CA ASP A 201 23.89 47.10 -8.82
C ASP A 201 22.48 47.62 -9.13
N ALA A 202 21.48 46.74 -9.10
CA ALA A 202 20.09 47.07 -9.42
C ALA A 202 19.42 47.95 -8.35
N CYS A 203 19.82 47.85 -7.09
CA CYS A 203 19.28 48.62 -5.97
C CYS A 203 20.23 49.74 -5.50
N ARG A 204 21.17 50.17 -6.34
CA ARG A 204 22.11 51.26 -6.02
C ARG A 204 21.35 52.54 -5.66
N GLY A 205 21.76 53.19 -4.57
CA GLY A 205 21.12 54.42 -4.05
C GLY A 205 19.88 54.18 -3.20
N GLN A 206 19.43 52.93 -3.08
CA GLN A 206 18.31 52.55 -2.22
C GLN A 206 18.80 52.10 -0.84
N VAL A 207 18.00 52.37 0.18
CA VAL A 207 18.24 51.89 1.55
C VAL A 207 17.54 50.55 1.69
N MET A 208 18.34 49.48 1.70
CA MET A 208 17.82 48.12 1.81
C MET A 208 17.94 47.62 3.24
N ILE A 209 16.92 46.93 3.72
CA ILE A 209 16.88 46.30 5.04
C ILE A 209 16.60 44.83 4.86
N PHE A 210 17.43 44.00 5.47
CA PHE A 210 17.38 42.55 5.41
C PHE A 210 17.19 41.98 6.81
N LEU A 211 16.31 40.99 6.95
CA LEU A 211 16.33 40.03 8.04
C LEU A 211 17.24 38.90 7.59
N HIS A 212 18.37 38.76 8.28
CA HIS A 212 19.32 37.69 8.04
C HIS A 212 19.14 36.61 9.09
N MET A 213 19.09 35.35 8.64
CA MET A 213 19.07 34.19 9.52
C MET A 213 20.29 33.33 9.29
N GLU A 214 20.84 32.85 10.40
CA GLU A 214 21.91 31.87 10.46
C GLU A 214 21.34 30.59 11.04
N LEU A 215 21.36 29.54 10.22
CA LEU A 215 20.89 28.21 10.57
C LEU A 215 22.13 27.32 10.76
N GLU A 216 22.48 26.99 12.01
CA GLU A 216 23.60 26.08 12.29
C GLU A 216 23.18 24.60 12.13
N ASN A 217 22.15 24.15 12.87
CA ASN A 217 21.69 22.76 12.88
C ASN A 217 20.22 22.56 12.49
N GLU A 218 19.40 23.61 12.56
CA GLU A 218 17.99 23.56 12.17
C GLU A 218 17.85 23.69 10.65
N LYS A 219 16.93 22.93 10.06
CA LYS A 219 16.56 23.03 8.64
C LYS A 219 15.13 23.54 8.57
N ASN A 220 14.83 24.39 7.58
CA ASN A 220 13.49 24.86 7.27
C ASN A 220 12.85 25.69 8.39
N VAL A 221 13.31 26.94 8.54
CA VAL A 221 12.69 27.92 9.45
C VAL A 221 11.74 28.80 8.67
N GLU A 222 10.45 28.72 8.97
CA GLU A 222 9.46 29.65 8.45
C GLU A 222 9.50 30.96 9.24
N ALA A 223 9.38 32.09 8.55
CA ALA A 223 9.23 33.38 9.20
C ALA A 223 8.16 34.21 8.53
N ASP A 224 7.17 34.63 9.31
CA ASP A 224 6.21 35.68 8.98
C ASP A 224 6.60 36.91 9.79
N TYR A 225 6.93 38.02 9.13
CA TYR A 225 7.47 39.19 9.81
C TYR A 225 7.12 40.50 9.11
N LYS A 226 7.21 41.58 9.88
CA LYS A 226 6.90 42.94 9.45
C LYS A 226 8.00 43.89 9.85
N TYR A 227 8.57 44.60 8.89
CA TYR A 227 9.43 45.75 9.12
C TYR A 227 8.60 47.01 9.35
N SER A 228 9.13 47.93 10.13
CA SER A 228 8.61 49.29 10.28
C SER A 228 9.72 50.29 10.57
N ILE A 229 9.62 51.47 9.94
CA ILE A 229 10.45 52.64 10.19
C ILE A 229 9.54 53.86 10.11
N ALA A 230 9.38 54.59 11.22
CA ALA A 230 8.43 55.69 11.30
C ALA A 230 7.04 55.29 10.75
N ASN A 231 6.58 55.92 9.66
CA ASN A 231 5.29 55.64 9.02
C ASN A 231 5.33 54.56 7.93
N TRP A 232 6.51 54.06 7.57
CA TRP A 232 6.67 53.02 6.57
C TRP A 232 6.61 51.63 7.23
N SER A 233 5.97 50.66 6.57
CA SER A 233 5.99 49.27 7.01
C SER A 233 5.89 48.30 5.83
N HIS A 234 6.41 47.09 6.00
CA HIS A 234 6.37 46.04 4.99
C HIS A 234 6.24 44.67 5.65
N LYS A 235 5.22 43.88 5.24
CA LYS A 235 5.02 42.50 5.69
C LYS A 235 5.59 41.52 4.67
N SER A 236 6.22 40.45 5.14
CA SER A 236 6.82 39.42 4.31
C SER A 236 6.70 38.06 4.98
N TYR A 237 6.68 37.01 4.16
CA TYR A 237 6.77 35.62 4.59
C TYR A 237 7.92 34.95 3.84
N HIS A 238 8.72 34.15 4.52
CA HIS A 238 9.74 33.35 3.87
C HIS A 238 10.06 32.04 4.59
N LEU A 239 10.43 31.02 3.80
CA LEU A 239 10.97 29.75 4.28
C LEU A 239 12.49 29.75 4.11
N PHE A 240 13.21 29.78 5.23
CA PHE A 240 14.67 29.73 5.26
C PHE A 240 15.12 28.27 5.26
N GLU A 241 15.54 27.78 4.10
CA GLU A 241 16.11 26.43 3.95
C GLU A 241 17.62 26.39 4.27
N GLN A 242 18.27 27.56 4.28
CA GLN A 242 19.69 27.75 4.59
C GLN A 242 19.91 29.17 5.13
N SER A 243 21.10 29.42 5.68
CA SER A 243 21.49 30.76 6.13
C SER A 243 21.45 31.76 4.98
N CYS A 244 20.49 32.69 5.02
CA CYS A 244 20.32 33.70 4.00
C CYS A 244 19.69 34.97 4.57
N GLY A 245 19.84 36.08 3.84
CA GLY A 245 19.22 37.36 4.16
C GLY A 245 18.15 37.70 3.14
N ILE A 246 17.00 38.16 3.62
CA ILE A 246 15.91 38.61 2.75
C ILE A 246 15.50 40.00 3.12
N GLY A 247 15.50 40.86 2.11
CA GLY A 247 15.37 42.27 2.32
C GLY A 247 14.50 42.97 1.32
N THR A 248 14.11 44.16 1.73
CA THR A 248 13.24 45.05 0.99
C THR A 248 13.80 46.47 1.05
N SER A 249 13.40 47.28 0.09
CA SER A 249 13.78 48.69 0.02
C SER A 249 12.77 49.52 0.80
N CYS A 250 13.23 50.35 1.74
CA CYS A 250 12.32 51.25 2.45
C CYS A 250 12.13 52.57 1.70
N CYS A 251 13.21 53.14 1.16
CA CYS A 251 13.21 54.38 0.40
C CYS A 251 14.58 54.56 -0.30
N ILE A 252 14.70 55.59 -1.14
CA ILE A 252 16.02 56.05 -1.60
C ILE A 252 16.73 56.85 -0.50
N PHE A 253 18.07 56.81 -0.47
CA PHE A 253 18.84 57.42 0.62
C PHE A 253 18.54 58.91 0.85
N ASN A 254 18.25 59.67 -0.21
CA ASN A 254 17.91 61.09 -0.08
C ASN A 254 16.51 61.31 0.55
N GLU A 255 15.57 60.38 0.36
CA GLU A 255 14.25 60.43 1.01
C GLU A 255 14.33 60.10 2.49
N LEU A 256 15.26 59.22 2.88
CA LEU A 256 15.57 58.93 4.28
C LEU A 256 15.99 60.20 5.04
N LEU A 257 16.80 61.04 4.40
CA LEU A 257 17.29 62.30 4.97
C LEU A 257 16.26 63.43 4.95
N ASN A 258 15.16 63.27 4.21
CA ASN A 258 14.18 64.34 4.05
C ASN A 258 13.38 64.53 5.35
N PRO A 259 13.47 65.71 6.00
CA PRO A 259 12.78 65.95 7.27
C PRO A 259 11.26 65.76 7.19
N LYS A 260 10.65 65.94 6.01
CA LYS A 260 9.20 65.77 5.80
C LYS A 260 8.74 64.33 5.99
N ASN A 261 9.63 63.36 5.76
CA ASN A 261 9.30 61.93 5.82
C ASN A 261 9.42 61.36 7.24
N LYS A 262 9.97 62.12 8.19
CA LYS A 262 10.07 61.78 9.62
C LYS A 262 10.75 60.44 9.92
N PHE A 263 11.59 59.93 9.02
CA PHE A 263 12.37 58.71 9.23
C PHE A 263 13.45 58.87 10.31
N ILE A 264 13.91 60.11 10.54
CA ILE A 264 14.96 60.44 11.50
C ILE A 264 14.34 61.20 12.66
N VAL A 265 14.55 60.67 13.87
CA VAL A 265 14.16 61.30 15.15
C VAL A 265 15.42 61.42 15.99
N ASP A 266 15.74 62.62 16.47
CA ASP A 266 16.94 62.92 17.27
C ASP A 266 18.26 62.42 16.65
N GLY A 267 18.38 62.58 15.33
CA GLY A 267 19.57 62.17 14.58
C GLY A 267 19.76 60.65 14.47
N LYS A 268 18.71 59.86 14.74
CA LYS A 268 18.73 58.40 14.68
C LYS A 268 17.57 57.86 13.84
N ILE A 269 17.78 56.65 13.31
CA ILE A 269 16.76 55.87 12.61
C ILE A 269 16.50 54.62 13.42
N THR A 270 15.24 54.32 13.66
CA THR A 270 14.82 53.11 14.38
C THR A 270 14.10 52.18 13.42
N VAL A 271 14.67 50.99 13.23
CA VAL A 271 14.07 49.89 12.47
C VAL A 271 13.48 48.91 13.46
N LYS A 272 12.16 48.69 13.40
CA LYS A 272 11.48 47.68 14.19
C LYS A 272 11.04 46.52 13.30
N VAL A 273 11.38 45.30 13.69
CA VAL A 273 10.86 44.08 13.08
C VAL A 273 10.07 43.28 14.12
N GLU A 274 8.86 42.87 13.77
CA GLU A 274 8.00 42.03 14.59
C GLU A 274 7.52 40.85 13.76
N GLY A 275 7.55 39.64 14.29
CA GLY A 275 7.23 38.46 13.53
C GLY A 275 7.15 37.19 14.35
N THR A 276 6.87 36.09 13.67
CA THR A 276 6.80 34.74 14.20
C THR A 276 7.75 33.85 13.40
N LEU A 277 8.65 33.16 14.10
CA LEU A 277 9.48 32.09 13.55
C LEU A 277 8.80 30.75 13.84
N ARG A 278 8.76 29.84 12.87
CA ARG A 278 8.34 28.46 13.07
C ARG A 278 9.44 27.52 12.62
N THR A 279 9.81 26.59 13.48
CA THR A 279 10.85 25.59 13.20
C THR A 279 10.42 24.22 13.68
N GLU A 280 10.91 23.16 13.02
CA GLU A 280 10.63 21.78 13.39
C GLU A 280 11.30 21.44 14.73
N ASN A 281 10.50 21.04 15.72
CA ASN A 281 11.04 20.68 17.03
C ASN A 281 11.71 19.28 17.00
N THR A 282 13.02 19.24 16.81
CA THR A 282 13.80 17.99 16.84
C THR A 282 13.98 17.42 18.27
N ASN A 283 13.80 18.24 19.31
CA ASN A 283 13.93 17.82 20.71
C ASN A 283 12.66 17.20 21.30
N TYR A 284 11.47 17.59 20.80
CA TYR A 284 10.21 17.08 21.30
C TYR A 284 10.01 15.60 20.99
N GLU A 285 10.56 15.05 19.89
CA GLU A 285 10.52 13.60 19.68
C GLU A 285 11.30 12.83 20.75
N ASN A 286 12.44 13.38 21.20
CA ASN A 286 13.25 12.76 22.23
C ASN A 286 12.62 12.94 23.60
N GLU A 287 12.08 14.12 23.92
CA GLU A 287 11.31 14.35 25.15
C GLU A 287 9.99 13.59 25.18
N LEU A 288 9.26 13.45 24.08
CA LEU A 288 8.07 12.61 23.98
C LEU A 288 8.44 11.13 24.07
N LYS A 289 9.50 10.65 23.42
CA LYS A 289 9.96 9.26 23.62
C LYS A 289 10.36 9.04 25.07
N LEU A 290 10.97 10.03 25.72
CA LEU A 290 11.35 10.00 27.14
C LEU A 290 10.12 10.10 28.07
N LEU A 291 9.12 10.92 27.74
CA LEU A 291 7.90 11.12 28.51
C LEU A 291 6.90 9.99 28.29
N GLN A 292 6.79 9.46 27.07
CA GLN A 292 6.02 8.27 26.73
C GLN A 292 6.68 7.04 27.35
N SER A 293 8.01 6.88 27.31
CA SER A 293 8.66 5.80 28.07
C SER A 293 8.49 5.99 29.57
N LYS A 294 8.60 7.21 30.11
CA LYS A 294 8.31 7.50 31.53
C LYS A 294 6.83 7.24 31.88
N TRP A 295 5.85 7.63 31.06
CA TRP A 295 4.42 7.37 31.29
C TRP A 295 4.07 5.89 31.15
N LYS A 296 4.57 5.23 30.09
CA LYS A 296 4.41 3.78 29.85
C LYS A 296 5.04 2.97 30.99
N ASN A 297 6.05 3.52 31.69
CA ASN A 297 6.66 2.92 32.88
C ASN A 297 6.03 3.36 34.22
N ASN A 298 5.34 4.49 34.30
CA ASN A 298 4.82 5.06 35.57
C ASN A 298 3.30 4.92 35.78
N VAL A 299 2.52 4.57 34.75
CA VAL A 299 1.10 4.24 34.91
C VAL A 299 0.96 2.73 34.95
N ASN A 300 0.88 2.15 36.14
CA ASN A 300 0.54 0.74 36.32
C ASN A 300 -0.97 0.56 36.05
N PHE A 301 -1.34 0.42 34.78
CA PHE A 301 -2.72 0.08 34.42
C PHE A 301 -3.17 -1.24 35.09
N GLY A 302 -2.26 -2.10 35.56
CA GLY A 302 -2.58 -3.28 36.37
C GLY A 302 -3.31 -2.97 37.67
N ASP A 303 -3.06 -1.81 38.29
CA ASP A 303 -3.84 -1.36 39.46
C ASP A 303 -5.21 -0.83 39.04
N LEU A 304 -5.30 -0.18 37.86
CA LEU A 304 -6.57 0.24 37.29
C LEU A 304 -7.49 -0.95 36.99
N TRP A 305 -6.96 -2.10 36.58
CA TRP A 305 -7.75 -3.33 36.41
C TRP A 305 -8.52 -3.75 37.67
N LYS A 306 -7.97 -3.44 38.86
CA LYS A 306 -8.57 -3.76 40.16
C LYS A 306 -9.55 -2.70 40.67
N ASN A 307 -9.61 -1.52 40.05
CA ASN A 307 -10.46 -0.41 40.49
C ASN A 307 -11.92 -0.51 39.98
N ASP A 308 -12.82 0.23 40.63
CA ASP A 308 -14.28 0.15 40.47
C ASP A 308 -14.87 1.04 39.35
N PHE A 309 -14.08 1.87 38.68
CA PHE A 309 -14.57 2.84 37.67
C PHE A 309 -14.82 2.25 36.28
N LYS A 310 -15.12 0.95 36.20
CA LYS A 310 -15.35 0.24 34.95
C LYS A 310 -16.69 0.66 34.35
N ASP A 311 -16.65 1.26 33.16
CA ASP A 311 -17.77 1.92 32.52
C ASP A 311 -18.25 1.22 31.23
N CYS A 312 -17.66 0.06 30.89
CA CYS A 312 -18.17 -0.87 29.90
C CYS A 312 -18.07 -2.34 30.35
N THR A 313 -18.88 -3.21 29.74
CA THR A 313 -18.91 -4.64 30.04
C THR A 313 -18.81 -5.46 28.77
N PHE A 314 -17.80 -6.30 28.64
CA PHE A 314 -17.73 -7.30 27.58
C PHE A 314 -18.61 -8.50 27.91
N VAL A 315 -19.34 -8.99 26.92
CA VAL A 315 -20.22 -10.16 27.04
C VAL A 315 -19.84 -11.18 25.98
N SER A 316 -19.58 -12.40 26.41
CA SER A 316 -19.28 -13.55 25.54
C SER A 316 -19.74 -14.83 26.23
N ASP A 317 -20.40 -15.73 25.48
CA ASP A 317 -20.93 -17.01 25.98
C ASP A 317 -21.80 -16.88 27.24
N GLY A 318 -22.59 -15.80 27.35
CA GLY A 318 -23.43 -15.51 28.52
C GLY A 318 -22.66 -15.12 29.78
N LYS A 319 -21.34 -14.94 29.70
CA LYS A 319 -20.48 -14.46 30.78
C LYS A 319 -20.07 -13.01 30.52
N GLU A 320 -19.71 -12.31 31.59
CA GLU A 320 -19.42 -10.88 31.56
C GLU A 320 -18.06 -10.54 32.18
N ILE A 321 -17.34 -9.58 31.58
CA ILE A 321 -16.13 -8.98 32.15
C ILE A 321 -16.20 -7.46 32.00
N LYS A 322 -16.09 -6.75 33.12
CA LYS A 322 -16.07 -5.28 33.16
C LYS A 322 -14.70 -4.70 32.78
N ALA A 323 -14.69 -3.57 32.08
CA ALA A 323 -13.48 -2.86 31.65
C ALA A 323 -13.70 -1.33 31.59
N HIS A 324 -12.66 -0.58 31.23
CA HIS A 324 -12.68 0.87 31.07
C HIS A 324 -12.66 1.26 29.60
N LYS A 325 -13.62 2.06 29.13
CA LYS A 325 -13.72 2.52 27.74
C LYS A 325 -12.45 3.21 27.27
N CYS A 326 -11.93 4.13 28.07
CA CYS A 326 -10.74 4.91 27.70
C CYS A 326 -9.52 4.02 27.41
N VAL A 327 -9.32 2.97 28.21
CA VAL A 327 -8.22 2.01 28.03
C VAL A 327 -8.43 1.24 26.74
N ILE A 328 -9.61 0.69 26.50
CA ILE A 328 -9.85 -0.13 25.31
C ILE A 328 -9.83 0.69 24.02
N SER A 329 -10.40 1.90 24.03
CA SER A 329 -10.36 2.83 22.90
C SER A 329 -8.94 3.25 22.54
N HIS A 330 -8.02 3.32 23.51
CA HIS A 330 -6.61 3.62 23.25
C HIS A 330 -5.92 2.51 22.43
N TYR A 331 -6.19 1.24 22.75
CA TYR A 331 -5.53 0.10 22.10
C TYR A 331 -6.21 -0.36 20.81
N SER A 332 -7.49 -0.05 20.61
CA SER A 332 -8.27 -0.52 19.47
C SER A 332 -9.05 0.64 18.82
N PRO A 333 -8.69 1.02 17.58
CA PRO A 333 -9.47 1.97 16.80
C PRO A 333 -10.92 1.50 16.57
N VAL A 334 -11.13 0.20 16.45
CA VAL A 334 -12.48 -0.39 16.28
C VAL A 334 -13.33 -0.15 17.52
N PHE A 335 -12.80 -0.40 18.72
CA PHE A 335 -13.51 -0.10 19.95
C PHE A 335 -13.66 1.42 20.18
N SER A 336 -12.67 2.22 19.81
CA SER A 336 -12.78 3.69 19.85
C SER A 336 -13.97 4.19 19.02
N ALA A 337 -14.08 3.73 17.76
CA ALA A 337 -15.21 4.05 16.89
C ALA A 337 -16.54 3.52 17.43
N MET A 338 -16.54 2.30 17.99
CA MET A 338 -17.74 1.67 18.57
C MET A 338 -18.26 2.43 19.79
N LEU A 339 -17.36 3.00 20.60
CA LEU A 339 -17.68 3.68 21.86
C LEU A 339 -17.89 5.20 21.68
N ASN A 340 -17.60 5.75 20.51
CA ASN A 340 -17.75 7.18 20.22
C ASN A 340 -19.22 7.55 19.94
N GLN A 341 -19.76 8.46 20.74
CA GLN A 341 -21.15 8.93 20.67
C GLN A 341 -21.50 9.60 19.32
N ASN A 342 -20.51 10.17 18.63
CA ASN A 342 -20.71 10.85 17.35
C ASN A 342 -20.83 9.88 16.15
N CYS A 343 -20.49 8.60 16.33
CA CYS A 343 -20.66 7.55 15.32
C CYS A 343 -22.02 6.83 15.49
N SER A 344 -23.08 7.46 15.00
CA SER A 344 -24.51 7.07 15.16
C SER A 344 -24.85 5.59 14.88
N ILE A 345 -24.20 4.95 13.91
CA ILE A 345 -24.50 3.54 13.53
C ILE A 345 -23.96 2.53 14.54
N TYR A 346 -22.71 2.70 14.99
CA TYR A 346 -22.08 1.75 15.91
C TYR A 346 -22.43 2.05 17.37
N TYR A 347 -22.65 3.31 17.71
CA TYR A 347 -23.11 3.70 19.05
C TYR A 347 -24.47 3.10 19.41
N LYS A 348 -25.38 2.91 18.44
CA LYS A 348 -26.68 2.25 18.66
C LYS A 348 -26.54 0.79 19.14
N LEU A 349 -25.46 0.08 18.76
CA LEU A 349 -25.15 -1.25 19.28
C LEU A 349 -24.69 -1.21 20.75
N PHE A 350 -24.19 -0.06 21.22
CA PHE A 350 -23.75 0.18 22.59
C PHE A 350 -24.86 0.74 23.51
N THR A 351 -25.95 1.29 22.95
CA THR A 351 -27.06 1.95 23.70
C THR A 351 -28.11 1.02 24.31
N SER A 352 -27.83 -0.28 24.51
CA SER A 352 -28.64 -1.00 25.51
C SER A 352 -28.43 -0.32 26.87
N ALA A 353 -29.46 -0.29 27.73
CA ALA A 353 -29.39 0.35 29.06
C ALA A 353 -28.20 -0.14 29.93
N GLU A 354 -27.54 -1.22 29.52
CA GLU A 354 -26.53 -1.97 30.26
C GLU A 354 -25.07 -1.73 29.79
N LYS A 355 -24.80 -0.89 28.76
CA LYS A 355 -23.43 -0.55 28.29
C LYS A 355 -22.56 -1.79 27.95
N LYS A 356 -23.15 -2.76 27.25
CA LYS A 356 -22.54 -4.06 26.94
C LYS A 356 -21.90 -4.11 25.55
N ILE A 357 -20.72 -4.73 25.44
CA ILE A 357 -19.99 -5.02 24.21
C ILE A 357 -20.08 -6.53 23.97
N CYS A 358 -20.94 -6.94 23.04
CA CYS A 358 -21.13 -8.35 22.72
C CYS A 358 -20.03 -8.84 21.75
N VAL A 359 -19.24 -9.82 22.21
CA VAL A 359 -18.22 -10.49 21.40
C VAL A 359 -18.68 -11.93 21.18
N THR A 360 -19.20 -12.20 19.99
CA THR A 360 -19.79 -13.51 19.62
C THR A 360 -18.77 -14.52 19.10
N ASP A 361 -17.67 -14.05 18.53
CA ASP A 361 -16.75 -14.91 17.77
C ASP A 361 -15.57 -15.42 18.62
N PHE A 362 -15.50 -14.97 19.87
CA PHE A 362 -14.40 -15.28 20.78
C PHE A 362 -14.94 -15.52 22.18
N SER A 363 -14.38 -16.53 22.85
CA SER A 363 -14.69 -16.83 24.24
C SER A 363 -14.31 -15.69 25.18
N LEU A 364 -14.98 -15.63 26.32
CA LEU A 364 -14.66 -14.66 27.37
C LEU A 364 -13.19 -14.74 27.84
N LYS A 365 -12.57 -15.92 27.77
CA LYS A 365 -11.15 -16.12 28.11
C LYS A 365 -10.22 -15.39 27.16
N THR A 366 -10.53 -15.37 25.86
CA THR A 366 -9.76 -14.62 24.85
C THR A 366 -9.90 -13.11 25.09
N VAL A 367 -11.12 -12.66 25.42
CA VAL A 367 -11.37 -11.26 25.79
C VAL A 367 -10.57 -10.90 27.05
N GLU A 368 -10.55 -11.76 28.07
CA GLU A 368 -9.77 -11.56 29.29
C GLU A 368 -8.27 -11.42 28.99
N GLN A 369 -7.72 -12.23 28.08
CA GLN A 369 -6.32 -12.13 27.66
C GLN A 369 -6.01 -10.80 26.96
N PHE A 370 -6.91 -10.34 26.08
CA PHE A 370 -6.80 -9.03 25.47
C PHE A 370 -6.84 -7.91 26.52
N LEU A 371 -7.78 -7.97 27.46
CA LEU A 371 -7.89 -6.99 28.53
C LEU A 371 -6.62 -6.98 29.38
N LYS A 372 -6.15 -8.15 29.84
CA LYS A 372 -4.88 -8.26 30.56
C LYS A 372 -3.74 -7.62 29.77
N TYR A 373 -3.66 -7.80 28.44
CA TYR A 373 -2.66 -7.13 27.60
C TYR A 373 -2.78 -5.61 27.68
N CYS A 374 -3.99 -5.05 27.56
CA CYS A 374 -4.22 -3.61 27.69
C CYS A 374 -3.77 -3.04 29.05
N TYR A 375 -3.94 -3.80 30.14
CA TYR A 375 -3.59 -3.33 31.49
C TYR A 375 -2.15 -3.64 31.91
N ASN A 376 -1.51 -4.68 31.39
CA ASN A 376 -0.21 -5.14 31.90
C ASN A 376 0.90 -5.25 30.83
N GLN A 377 0.57 -5.14 29.54
CA GLN A 377 1.44 -5.17 28.35
C GLN A 377 2.40 -6.39 28.18
N ASN A 378 2.56 -7.26 29.19
CA ASN A 378 3.61 -8.29 29.28
C ASN A 378 3.09 -9.74 29.23
N ILE A 379 1.98 -10.02 28.57
CA ILE A 379 1.31 -11.35 28.69
C ILE A 379 1.66 -12.32 27.56
N VAL A 380 2.22 -11.84 26.46
CA VAL A 380 2.36 -12.63 25.23
C VAL A 380 3.32 -13.81 25.39
N SER A 381 4.40 -13.69 26.17
CA SER A 381 5.45 -14.72 26.25
C SER A 381 5.13 -15.94 27.11
N LEU A 382 4.02 -15.93 27.87
CA LEU A 382 3.67 -17.00 28.83
C LEU A 382 2.42 -17.81 28.43
N MET A 383 1.87 -17.59 27.23
CA MET A 383 0.62 -18.24 26.81
C MET A 383 0.85 -19.44 25.90
N SER A 384 -0.07 -20.41 25.93
CA SER A 384 -0.07 -21.53 24.98
C SER A 384 -0.26 -21.05 23.54
N ALA A 385 0.23 -21.84 22.57
CA ALA A 385 0.08 -21.56 21.14
C ALA A 385 -1.39 -21.36 20.72
N GLU A 386 -2.30 -22.22 21.21
CA GLU A 386 -3.74 -22.12 20.94
C GLU A 386 -4.33 -20.76 21.37
N ASN A 387 -3.97 -20.29 22.56
CA ASN A 387 -4.42 -19.00 23.07
C ASN A 387 -3.81 -17.85 22.26
N ALA A 388 -2.53 -17.95 21.88
CA ALA A 388 -1.88 -16.96 21.03
C ALA A 388 -2.53 -16.86 19.65
N ILE A 389 -2.91 -17.98 19.04
CA ILE A 389 -3.65 -18.03 17.77
C ILE A 389 -5.02 -17.34 17.90
N LEU A 390 -5.80 -17.65 18.95
CA LEU A 390 -7.10 -17.02 19.18
C LEU A 390 -6.97 -15.51 19.44
N LEU A 391 -5.98 -15.11 20.24
CA LEU A 391 -5.72 -13.71 20.53
C LEU A 391 -5.20 -12.95 19.30
N LEU A 392 -4.46 -13.61 18.41
CA LEU A 392 -3.99 -13.02 17.15
C LEU A 392 -5.17 -12.71 16.22
N LYS A 393 -6.12 -13.64 16.10
CA LYS A 393 -7.38 -13.41 15.37
C LYS A 393 -8.20 -12.28 15.99
N PHE A 394 -8.24 -12.21 17.32
CA PHE A 394 -8.91 -11.12 18.04
C PHE A 394 -8.24 -9.77 17.73
N ALA A 395 -6.91 -9.70 17.82
CA ALA A 395 -6.13 -8.50 17.55
C ALA A 395 -6.32 -8.01 16.11
N GLU A 396 -6.39 -8.91 15.13
CA GLU A 396 -6.70 -8.53 13.75
C GLU A 396 -8.12 -7.96 13.63
N LYS A 397 -9.14 -8.66 14.15
CA LYS A 397 -10.54 -8.25 14.03
C LYS A 397 -10.79 -6.86 14.64
N TYR A 398 -10.16 -6.58 15.78
CA TYR A 398 -10.31 -5.31 16.49
C TYR A 398 -9.16 -4.32 16.25
N SER A 399 -8.34 -4.56 15.22
CA SER A 399 -7.26 -3.67 14.74
C SER A 399 -6.26 -3.23 15.82
N VAL A 400 -5.78 -4.18 16.63
CA VAL A 400 -4.79 -3.96 17.69
C VAL A 400 -3.39 -4.28 17.15
N ALA A 401 -2.80 -3.34 16.41
CA ALA A 401 -1.60 -3.58 15.59
C ALA A 401 -0.35 -4.02 16.38
N GLU A 402 -0.06 -3.39 17.53
CA GLU A 402 1.11 -3.74 18.36
C GLU A 402 0.97 -5.15 18.94
N LEU A 403 -0.22 -5.52 19.42
CA LEU A 403 -0.51 -6.88 19.90
C LEU A 403 -0.38 -7.92 18.79
N LYS A 404 -0.92 -7.62 17.59
CA LYS A 404 -0.79 -8.49 16.41
C LYS A 404 0.68 -8.78 16.12
N LYS A 405 1.51 -7.74 16.03
CA LYS A 405 2.95 -7.87 15.78
C LYS A 405 3.65 -8.73 16.84
N ASN A 406 3.38 -8.47 18.12
CA ASN A 406 4.00 -9.20 19.23
C ASN A 406 3.60 -10.68 19.22
N LEU A 407 2.33 -10.99 18.91
CA LEU A 407 1.84 -12.36 18.79
C LEU A 407 2.43 -13.10 17.59
N GLU A 408 2.59 -12.42 16.45
CA GLU A 408 3.27 -12.99 15.28
C GLU A 408 4.71 -13.36 15.61
N GLU A 409 5.44 -12.47 16.28
CA GLU A 409 6.82 -12.72 16.70
C GLU A 409 6.90 -13.88 17.69
N TYR A 410 6.03 -13.90 18.69
CA TYR A 410 5.96 -15.00 19.65
C TYR A 410 5.65 -16.34 18.99
N LEU A 411 4.63 -16.41 18.12
CA LEU A 411 4.27 -17.63 17.41
C LEU A 411 5.42 -18.17 16.56
N ILE A 412 6.20 -17.28 15.92
CA ILE A 412 7.42 -17.67 15.19
C ILE A 412 8.44 -18.34 16.12
N THR A 413 8.65 -17.80 17.33
CA THR A 413 9.64 -18.36 18.27
C THR A 413 9.27 -19.74 18.83
N ILE A 414 7.98 -20.07 18.89
CA ILE A 414 7.49 -21.33 19.45
C ILE A 414 7.05 -22.34 18.37
N LEU A 415 7.34 -22.07 17.08
CA LEU A 415 6.98 -22.97 15.99
C LEU A 415 7.53 -24.37 16.23
N THR A 416 6.64 -25.34 16.16
CA THR A 416 6.95 -26.77 16.25
C THR A 416 6.12 -27.54 15.22
N LYS A 417 6.54 -28.76 14.90
CA LYS A 417 5.83 -29.66 13.97
C LYS A 417 4.36 -29.84 14.33
N SER A 418 4.03 -29.89 15.62
CA SER A 418 2.67 -30.10 16.09
C SER A 418 1.75 -28.91 15.85
N ILE A 419 2.26 -27.68 15.88
CA ILE A 419 1.43 -26.46 15.79
C ILE A 419 1.54 -25.74 14.44
N VAL A 420 2.55 -26.03 13.62
CA VAL A 420 2.84 -25.27 12.38
C VAL A 420 1.61 -25.18 11.46
N CYS A 421 0.84 -26.26 11.30
CA CYS A 421 -0.35 -26.25 10.45
C CYS A 421 -1.46 -25.32 10.97
N GLU A 422 -1.65 -25.25 12.28
CA GLU A 422 -2.64 -24.36 12.90
C GLU A 422 -2.22 -22.89 12.78
N VAL A 423 -0.92 -22.62 12.96
CA VAL A 423 -0.35 -21.28 12.80
C VAL A 423 -0.44 -20.81 11.34
N ILE A 424 -0.18 -21.69 10.35
CA ILE A 424 -0.36 -21.38 8.92
C ILE A 424 -1.80 -20.94 8.63
N ASN A 425 -2.78 -21.74 9.04
CA ASN A 425 -4.18 -21.42 8.83
C ASN A 425 -4.56 -20.09 9.51
N CYS A 426 -4.02 -19.84 10.71
CA CYS A 426 -4.20 -18.54 11.35
C CYS A 426 -3.58 -17.40 10.54
N ALA A 427 -2.35 -17.56 10.04
CA ALA A 427 -1.62 -16.56 9.28
C ALA A 427 -2.33 -16.16 7.98
N ILE A 428 -3.02 -17.11 7.34
CA ILE A 428 -3.87 -16.87 6.18
C ILE A 428 -5.09 -16.02 6.57
N VAL A 429 -5.81 -16.42 7.63
CA VAL A 429 -7.00 -15.71 8.13
C VAL A 429 -6.67 -14.26 8.51
N VAL A 430 -5.56 -14.02 9.19
CA VAL A 430 -5.14 -12.67 9.61
C VAL A 430 -4.31 -11.92 8.56
N LYS A 431 -4.20 -12.48 7.35
CA LYS A 431 -3.51 -11.90 6.19
C LYS A 431 -2.07 -11.45 6.51
N SER A 432 -1.36 -12.20 7.36
CA SER A 432 0.00 -11.88 7.78
C SER A 432 1.03 -12.51 6.84
N THR A 433 1.61 -11.70 5.95
CA THR A 433 2.66 -12.15 5.02
C THR A 433 3.93 -12.60 5.73
N LYS A 434 4.33 -11.89 6.81
CA LYS A 434 5.48 -12.23 7.64
C LYS A 434 5.33 -13.62 8.27
N LEU A 435 4.21 -13.88 8.92
CA LEU A 435 3.95 -15.15 9.59
C LEU A 435 3.81 -16.29 8.57
N GLN A 436 3.12 -16.06 7.44
CA GLN A 436 3.04 -17.03 6.34
C GLN A 436 4.41 -17.43 5.80
N SER A 437 5.30 -16.45 5.52
CA SER A 437 6.64 -16.75 5.01
C SER A 437 7.46 -17.59 6.00
N LYS A 438 7.42 -17.23 7.29
CA LYS A 438 8.18 -17.94 8.33
C LYS A 438 7.64 -19.35 8.58
N CYS A 439 6.32 -19.52 8.59
CA CYS A 439 5.72 -20.85 8.67
C CYS A 439 6.04 -21.70 7.44
N LEU A 440 6.05 -21.10 6.24
CA LEU A 440 6.41 -21.78 5.00
C LEU A 440 7.87 -22.27 5.02
N GLU A 441 8.79 -21.43 5.46
CA GLU A 441 10.21 -21.79 5.63
C GLU A 441 10.36 -23.00 6.57
N TYR A 442 9.78 -22.93 7.77
CA TYR A 442 9.85 -24.01 8.75
C TYR A 442 9.16 -25.30 8.26
N PHE A 443 8.00 -25.17 7.62
CA PHE A 443 7.27 -26.31 7.08
C PHE A 443 8.06 -27.01 5.96
N VAL A 444 8.67 -26.25 5.04
CA VAL A 444 9.54 -26.80 3.99
C VAL A 444 10.77 -27.50 4.60
N GLU A 445 11.34 -26.96 5.67
CA GLU A 445 12.43 -27.61 6.42
C GLU A 445 12.02 -28.95 7.06
N CYS A 446 10.82 -29.01 7.65
CA CYS A 446 10.28 -30.26 8.18
C CYS A 446 10.10 -31.30 7.07
N LEU A 447 9.61 -30.88 5.90
CA LEU A 447 9.41 -31.73 4.74
C LEU A 447 10.73 -32.25 4.17
N SER A 448 11.76 -31.40 4.06
CA SER A 448 13.08 -31.81 3.55
C SER A 448 13.75 -32.82 4.49
N LYS A 449 13.54 -32.69 5.80
CA LYS A 449 14.01 -33.64 6.82
C LYS A 449 13.14 -34.91 6.95
N LYS A 450 12.10 -35.07 6.12
CA LYS A 450 11.15 -36.20 6.14
C LYS A 450 10.44 -36.37 7.48
N GLU A 451 10.20 -35.27 8.19
CA GLU A 451 9.59 -35.30 9.51
C GLU A 451 8.07 -35.40 9.42
N PHE A 452 7.46 -36.17 10.34
CA PHE A 452 6.00 -36.23 10.43
C PHE A 452 5.45 -34.88 10.92
N VAL A 453 4.59 -34.27 10.12
CA VAL A 453 3.86 -33.05 10.47
C VAL A 453 2.39 -33.39 10.74
N PRO A 454 1.94 -33.35 12.00
CA PRO A 454 0.53 -33.51 12.36
C PRO A 454 -0.38 -32.51 11.63
N ASN A 455 -1.64 -32.90 11.41
CA ASN A 455 -2.68 -32.00 10.87
C ASN A 455 -2.40 -31.38 9.48
N ILE A 456 -1.44 -31.91 8.73
CA ILE A 456 -1.13 -31.50 7.35
C ILE A 456 -2.37 -31.50 6.42
N LYS A 457 -3.34 -32.36 6.71
CA LYS A 457 -4.65 -32.46 6.03
C LYS A 457 -5.55 -31.23 6.18
N LEU A 458 -5.31 -30.39 7.18
CA LEU A 458 -6.09 -29.18 7.47
C LEU A 458 -5.54 -27.95 6.75
N LEU A 459 -4.42 -28.07 6.05
CA LEU A 459 -3.82 -26.96 5.31
C LEU A 459 -4.64 -26.60 4.09
N GLU A 460 -4.74 -25.30 3.82
CA GLU A 460 -5.27 -24.81 2.57
C GLU A 460 -4.45 -25.32 1.37
N LYS A 461 -5.17 -25.67 0.30
CA LYS A 461 -4.62 -26.29 -0.89
C LYS A 461 -3.51 -25.44 -1.51
N ASP A 462 -3.73 -24.13 -1.65
CA ASP A 462 -2.81 -23.22 -2.33
C ASP A 462 -1.51 -23.04 -1.54
N PHE A 463 -1.59 -23.01 -0.21
CA PHE A 463 -0.41 -22.98 0.65
C PHE A 463 0.43 -24.26 0.50
N PHE A 464 -0.22 -25.43 0.50
CA PHE A 464 0.48 -26.70 0.34
C PHE A 464 1.19 -26.80 -1.03
N ILE A 465 0.55 -26.31 -2.10
CA ILE A 465 1.18 -26.23 -3.43
C ILE A 465 2.41 -25.31 -3.40
N SER A 466 2.28 -24.14 -2.78
CA SER A 466 3.40 -23.20 -2.62
C SER A 466 4.58 -23.83 -1.86
N ALA A 467 4.30 -24.61 -0.82
CA ALA A 467 5.32 -25.36 -0.07
C ALA A 467 6.03 -26.40 -0.93
N LEU A 468 5.28 -27.18 -1.73
CA LEU A 468 5.87 -28.16 -2.66
C LEU A 468 6.71 -27.48 -3.73
N ALA A 469 6.24 -26.37 -4.30
CA ALA A 469 7.00 -25.59 -5.28
C ALA A 469 8.32 -25.10 -4.68
N LYS A 470 8.28 -24.51 -3.48
CA LYS A 470 9.47 -24.02 -2.77
C LYS A 470 10.45 -25.14 -2.40
N LEU A 471 9.94 -26.31 -2.00
CA LEU A 471 10.76 -27.51 -1.76
C LEU A 471 11.48 -27.96 -3.04
N CYS A 472 10.78 -28.00 -4.18
CA CYS A 472 11.37 -28.35 -5.48
C CYS A 472 12.39 -27.32 -5.98
N CYS A 473 12.24 -26.04 -5.64
CA CYS A 473 13.17 -24.98 -6.02
C CYS A 473 14.44 -24.96 -5.15
N ASN A 474 14.39 -25.47 -3.92
CA ASN A 474 15.43 -25.21 -2.92
C ASN A 474 16.61 -26.20 -2.92
N GLN A 475 16.55 -27.41 -3.50
CA GLN A 475 17.73 -28.29 -3.57
C GLN A 475 17.64 -29.51 -4.50
N THR A 476 18.83 -29.92 -4.93
CA THR A 476 19.28 -31.05 -5.78
C THR A 476 19.17 -32.46 -5.17
N GLU A 477 18.61 -32.60 -3.96
CA GLU A 477 18.65 -33.84 -3.15
C GLU A 477 17.26 -34.36 -2.71
N ILE A 478 16.19 -34.10 -3.48
CA ILE A 478 14.99 -34.96 -3.35
C ILE A 478 15.30 -36.26 -4.11
N ASP A 479 16.11 -37.10 -3.46
CA ASP A 479 16.54 -38.37 -4.00
C ASP A 479 15.37 -39.37 -3.98
N SER A 480 14.81 -39.57 -5.18
CA SER A 480 13.88 -40.63 -5.57
C SER A 480 12.37 -40.33 -5.51
N LYS A 481 11.71 -40.79 -6.58
CA LYS A 481 10.29 -41.13 -6.79
C LYS A 481 9.46 -41.55 -5.55
N LYS A 482 10.10 -42.02 -4.46
CA LYS A 482 9.45 -42.40 -3.20
C LYS A 482 9.16 -41.22 -2.25
N ASP A 483 9.99 -40.18 -2.24
CA ASP A 483 9.92 -39.13 -1.21
C ASP A 483 8.77 -38.14 -1.47
N LEU A 484 8.65 -37.64 -2.71
CA LEU A 484 7.46 -36.90 -3.16
C LEU A 484 6.21 -37.80 -3.14
N GLY A 485 6.39 -39.08 -3.47
CA GLY A 485 5.33 -40.08 -3.40
C GLY A 485 4.75 -40.21 -1.98
N PHE A 486 5.60 -40.24 -0.95
CA PHE A 486 5.19 -40.35 0.45
C PHE A 486 4.44 -39.09 0.93
N LEU A 487 4.99 -37.90 0.67
CA LEU A 487 4.37 -36.62 1.06
C LEU A 487 3.01 -36.42 0.39
N VAL A 488 2.95 -36.68 -0.92
CA VAL A 488 1.72 -36.60 -1.69
C VAL A 488 0.76 -37.74 -1.33
N THR A 489 1.22 -38.92 -0.92
CA THR A 489 0.33 -40.01 -0.44
C THR A 489 -0.30 -39.67 0.91
N ASN A 490 0.45 -39.06 1.82
CA ASN A 490 -0.07 -38.56 3.09
C ASN A 490 -1.14 -37.47 2.89
N TRP A 491 -1.04 -36.68 1.82
CA TRP A 491 -2.07 -35.70 1.42
C TRP A 491 -3.22 -36.33 0.60
N LYS A 492 -2.90 -37.21 -0.36
CA LYS A 492 -3.81 -37.90 -1.31
C LYS A 492 -4.86 -38.79 -0.66
N THR A 493 -4.61 -39.31 0.54
CA THR A 493 -5.63 -40.09 1.27
C THR A 493 -6.89 -39.28 1.56
N THR A 494 -6.93 -37.98 1.22
CA THR A 494 -8.04 -37.09 1.56
C THR A 494 -8.61 -36.18 0.45
N LYS A 495 -7.97 -35.92 -0.72
CA LYS A 495 -8.57 -35.16 -1.87
C LYS A 495 -8.00 -35.55 -3.26
N ASN A 496 -8.80 -35.35 -4.33
CA ASN A 496 -8.53 -35.78 -5.72
C ASN A 496 -7.80 -34.70 -6.56
N PHE A 497 -6.91 -35.09 -7.49
CA PHE A 497 -6.16 -34.15 -8.35
C PHE A 497 -7.02 -33.38 -9.37
N HIS A 498 -8.27 -33.82 -9.57
CA HIS A 498 -9.25 -33.20 -10.45
C HIS A 498 -9.38 -31.68 -10.22
N ASP A 499 -9.37 -31.26 -8.95
CA ASP A 499 -9.57 -29.85 -8.58
C ASP A 499 -8.37 -28.96 -8.96
N LEU A 500 -7.18 -29.53 -9.24
CA LEU A 500 -5.99 -28.77 -9.61
C LEU A 500 -6.03 -28.28 -11.06
N TRP A 501 -6.71 -29.01 -11.95
CA TRP A 501 -6.84 -28.66 -13.36
C TRP A 501 -7.56 -27.31 -13.57
N ASN A 502 -8.58 -27.04 -12.75
CA ASN A 502 -9.48 -25.90 -12.96
C ASN A 502 -8.88 -24.55 -12.51
N ILE A 503 -7.85 -24.56 -11.65
CA ILE A 503 -7.38 -23.35 -10.95
C ILE A 503 -6.45 -22.51 -11.84
N GLY A 504 -5.51 -23.12 -12.56
CA GLY A 504 -4.67 -22.39 -13.51
C GLY A 504 -3.55 -21.62 -12.87
N HIS A 505 -2.37 -22.21 -13.00
CA HIS A 505 -1.10 -21.57 -12.73
C HIS A 505 -0.25 -21.64 -14.01
N GLU A 506 0.34 -20.52 -14.40
CA GLU A 506 1.21 -20.36 -15.57
C GLU A 506 2.66 -20.70 -15.20
N ASP A 507 2.88 -21.87 -14.60
CA ASP A 507 4.22 -22.25 -14.12
C ASP A 507 5.04 -22.99 -15.20
N CYS A 508 4.43 -23.26 -16.36
CA CYS A 508 5.06 -23.96 -17.47
C CYS A 508 4.45 -23.57 -18.82
N THR A 509 5.21 -22.88 -19.65
CA THR A 509 4.92 -22.77 -21.08
C THR A 509 5.51 -23.98 -21.80
N ILE A 510 4.66 -24.89 -22.27
CA ILE A 510 5.07 -25.91 -23.24
C ILE A 510 4.65 -25.42 -24.62
N ILE A 511 5.58 -25.39 -25.57
CA ILE A 511 5.27 -25.03 -26.97
C ILE A 511 5.14 -26.32 -27.78
N VAL A 512 4.01 -26.49 -28.49
CA VAL A 512 3.78 -27.60 -29.42
C VAL A 512 3.52 -27.03 -30.81
N ASP A 513 4.35 -27.41 -31.78
CA ASP A 513 4.23 -26.94 -33.18
C ASP A 513 4.09 -25.42 -33.35
N GLY A 514 4.81 -24.67 -32.52
CA GLY A 514 4.79 -23.20 -32.55
C GLY A 514 3.55 -22.56 -31.93
N LYS A 515 2.60 -23.37 -31.42
CA LYS A 515 1.51 -22.91 -30.58
C LYS A 515 1.93 -23.04 -29.12
N GLU A 516 1.80 -21.94 -28.39
CA GLU A 516 1.93 -21.98 -26.94
C GLU A 516 0.78 -22.81 -26.37
N ILE A 517 1.08 -23.75 -25.48
CA ILE A 517 0.07 -24.33 -24.61
C ILE A 517 -0.28 -23.30 -23.53
N SER A 518 -0.81 -22.15 -23.93
CA SER A 518 -1.33 -21.12 -23.02
C SER A 518 -2.70 -21.52 -22.43
N PHE A 519 -3.34 -22.55 -23.00
CA PHE A 519 -4.67 -23.02 -22.58
C PHE A 519 -4.67 -24.20 -21.60
N LEU A 520 -3.57 -24.97 -21.47
CA LEU A 520 -3.50 -25.94 -20.39
C LEU A 520 -2.87 -25.27 -19.17
N LYS A 521 -3.72 -25.06 -18.18
CA LYS A 521 -3.46 -24.68 -16.79
C LYS A 521 -2.61 -25.74 -16.05
N VAL A 522 -1.42 -26.08 -16.57
CA VAL A 522 -0.59 -27.18 -16.07
C VAL A 522 0.46 -26.75 -15.07
N HIS A 523 0.46 -27.44 -13.93
CA HIS A 523 1.51 -27.32 -12.94
C HIS A 523 2.71 -28.16 -13.37
N LYS A 524 3.87 -27.51 -13.57
CA LYS A 524 5.15 -28.19 -13.90
C LYS A 524 5.48 -29.31 -12.91
N SER A 525 5.18 -29.07 -11.64
CA SER A 525 5.35 -30.04 -10.54
C SER A 525 4.50 -31.30 -10.70
N VAL A 526 3.28 -31.19 -11.23
CA VAL A 526 2.40 -32.34 -11.49
C VAL A 526 2.90 -33.14 -12.69
N LEU A 527 3.40 -32.49 -13.75
CA LEU A 527 3.99 -33.22 -14.88
C LEU A 527 5.33 -33.86 -14.49
N ALA A 528 6.18 -33.14 -13.75
CA ALA A 528 7.43 -33.65 -13.20
C ALA A 528 7.21 -34.86 -12.27
N PHE A 529 6.07 -34.93 -11.56
CA PHE A 529 5.69 -36.10 -10.76
C PHE A 529 5.51 -37.36 -11.62
N TYR A 530 4.92 -37.24 -12.81
CA TYR A 530 4.68 -38.38 -13.71
C TYR A 530 5.88 -38.71 -14.59
N SER A 531 6.69 -37.72 -14.94
CA SER A 531 7.99 -37.93 -15.57
C SER A 531 8.95 -36.77 -15.30
N PRO A 532 10.16 -37.04 -14.80
CA PRO A 532 11.16 -36.01 -14.53
C PRO A 532 11.60 -35.26 -15.79
N ILE A 533 11.40 -35.86 -16.97
CA ILE A 533 11.74 -35.25 -18.26
C ILE A 533 10.94 -33.94 -18.45
N PHE A 534 9.71 -33.85 -17.94
CA PHE A 534 8.92 -32.61 -17.99
C PHE A 534 9.47 -31.48 -17.10
N ALA A 535 10.40 -31.75 -16.18
CA ALA A 535 11.07 -30.70 -15.43
C ALA A 535 12.01 -29.87 -16.34
N GLU A 536 12.50 -30.46 -17.44
CA GLU A 536 13.50 -29.86 -18.32
C GLU A 536 12.93 -29.50 -19.70
N ILE A 537 11.83 -30.11 -20.12
CA ILE A 537 11.18 -29.84 -21.40
C ILE A 537 10.54 -28.46 -21.42
N ARG A 538 10.92 -27.65 -22.42
CA ARG A 538 10.27 -26.36 -22.76
C ARG A 538 9.46 -26.43 -24.06
N ARG A 539 9.73 -27.43 -24.92
CA ARG A 539 9.11 -27.55 -26.25
C ARG A 539 8.96 -29.03 -26.64
N ILE A 540 7.81 -29.38 -27.21
CA ILE A 540 7.51 -30.72 -27.75
C ILE A 540 7.09 -30.53 -29.21
N SER A 541 7.87 -31.03 -30.17
CA SER A 541 7.58 -30.92 -31.60
C SER A 541 7.31 -32.25 -32.29
N ASP A 542 7.44 -33.36 -31.56
CA ASP A 542 7.45 -34.70 -32.18
C ASP A 542 6.08 -35.39 -32.11
N PHE A 543 5.07 -34.71 -31.57
CA PHE A 543 3.73 -35.24 -31.39
C PHE A 543 2.66 -34.18 -31.68
N PRO A 544 1.51 -34.57 -32.26
CA PRO A 544 0.39 -33.67 -32.48
C PRO A 544 -0.10 -33.07 -31.16
N PHE A 545 -0.57 -31.83 -31.23
CA PHE A 545 -1.12 -31.08 -30.08
C PHE A 545 -2.15 -31.89 -29.30
N GLU A 546 -3.08 -32.56 -29.99
CA GLU A 546 -4.17 -33.32 -29.37
C GLU A 546 -3.65 -34.49 -28.52
N ILE A 547 -2.54 -35.11 -28.93
CA ILE A 547 -1.89 -36.20 -28.19
C ILE A 547 -1.20 -35.67 -26.94
N VAL A 548 -0.50 -34.54 -27.05
CA VAL A 548 0.13 -33.88 -25.90
C VAL A 548 -0.93 -33.45 -24.89
N GLU A 549 -1.99 -32.80 -25.35
CA GLU A 549 -3.12 -32.39 -24.53
C GLU A 549 -3.79 -33.58 -23.84
N MET A 550 -4.03 -34.67 -24.56
CA MET A 550 -4.67 -35.87 -24.00
C MET A 550 -3.78 -36.58 -22.97
N ALA A 551 -2.47 -36.67 -23.22
CA ALA A 551 -1.51 -37.22 -22.26
C ALA A 551 -1.47 -36.39 -20.98
N VAL A 552 -1.45 -35.05 -21.13
CA VAL A 552 -1.48 -34.13 -20.00
C VAL A 552 -2.81 -34.25 -19.23
N LYS A 553 -3.96 -34.31 -19.90
CA LYS A 553 -5.26 -34.55 -19.25
C LYS A 553 -5.27 -35.86 -18.47
N LEU A 554 -4.69 -36.94 -19.01
CA LEU A 554 -4.60 -38.24 -18.32
C LEU A 554 -3.75 -38.20 -17.04
N CYS A 555 -2.78 -37.29 -16.94
CA CYS A 555 -2.03 -37.04 -15.70
C CYS A 555 -2.93 -36.46 -14.58
N TYR A 556 -3.98 -35.71 -14.93
CA TYR A 556 -4.90 -35.08 -13.98
C TYR A 556 -6.19 -35.88 -13.76
N HIS A 557 -6.70 -36.51 -14.82
CA HIS A 557 -7.97 -37.22 -14.87
C HIS A 557 -7.68 -38.69 -15.19
N ARG A 558 -7.68 -39.55 -14.16
CA ARG A 558 -7.45 -41.00 -14.31
C ARG A 558 -8.48 -41.73 -15.18
N SER A 559 -9.57 -41.06 -15.58
CA SER A 559 -10.69 -41.65 -16.30
C SER A 559 -10.84 -41.05 -17.70
N LEU A 560 -10.04 -41.50 -18.67
CA LEU A 560 -10.24 -41.10 -20.07
C LEU A 560 -9.86 -42.18 -21.08
N VAL A 561 -9.77 -43.46 -20.69
CA VAL A 561 -9.40 -44.53 -21.63
C VAL A 561 -10.63 -45.06 -22.41
N SER A 562 -11.85 -44.76 -22.00
CA SER A 562 -13.05 -45.40 -22.56
C SER A 562 -13.47 -44.93 -23.96
N ASN A 563 -12.90 -43.85 -24.51
CA ASN A 563 -13.26 -43.30 -25.83
C ASN A 563 -12.04 -42.90 -26.70
N ILE A 564 -10.86 -43.48 -26.46
CA ILE A 564 -9.66 -43.16 -27.26
C ILE A 564 -9.69 -43.96 -28.56
N SER A 565 -9.56 -43.29 -29.71
CA SER A 565 -9.42 -43.97 -31.00
C SER A 565 -8.16 -44.83 -30.99
N ALA A 566 -8.16 -45.98 -31.66
CA ALA A 566 -6.98 -46.85 -31.63
C ALA A 566 -5.71 -46.16 -32.16
N LYS A 567 -5.86 -45.24 -33.13
CA LYS A 567 -4.77 -44.43 -33.67
C LYS A 567 -4.19 -43.47 -32.62
N ASP A 568 -5.05 -42.77 -31.89
CA ASP A 568 -4.63 -41.84 -30.83
C ASP A 568 -4.03 -42.58 -29.64
N GLY A 569 -4.58 -43.76 -29.31
CA GLY A 569 -4.03 -44.61 -28.24
C GLY A 569 -2.63 -45.12 -28.57
N ILE A 570 -2.35 -45.47 -29.83
CA ILE A 570 -1.00 -45.84 -30.28
C ILE A 570 -0.04 -44.66 -30.17
N LEU A 571 -0.46 -43.45 -30.59
CA LEU A 571 0.35 -42.24 -30.47
C LEU A 571 0.60 -41.86 -29.00
N LEU A 572 -0.39 -42.01 -28.13
CA LEU A 572 -0.26 -41.81 -26.69
C LEU A 572 0.68 -42.84 -26.05
N LEU A 573 0.64 -44.10 -26.49
CA LEU A 573 1.58 -45.11 -26.01
C LEU A 573 3.02 -44.76 -26.40
N LYS A 574 3.24 -44.29 -27.64
CA LYS A 574 4.54 -43.77 -28.08
C LYS A 574 4.98 -42.54 -27.28
N PHE A 575 4.06 -41.61 -27.03
CA PHE A 575 4.29 -40.43 -26.21
C PHE A 575 4.70 -40.81 -24.79
N ALA A 576 3.93 -41.69 -24.13
CA ALA A 576 4.20 -42.17 -22.79
C ALA A 576 5.55 -42.90 -22.69
N LYS A 577 5.93 -43.66 -23.72
CA LYS A 577 7.25 -44.31 -23.79
C LYS A 577 8.38 -43.28 -23.92
N LYS A 578 8.28 -42.35 -24.88
CA LYS A 578 9.33 -41.33 -25.10
C LYS A 578 9.56 -40.48 -23.85
N TYR A 579 8.48 -40.06 -23.22
CA TYR A 579 8.52 -39.22 -22.04
C TYR A 579 8.48 -40.00 -20.73
N SER A 580 8.67 -41.32 -20.71
CA SER A 580 8.75 -42.14 -19.49
C SER A 580 7.55 -41.99 -18.51
N ILE A 581 6.33 -41.90 -19.03
CA ILE A 581 5.08 -41.75 -18.26
C ILE A 581 4.45 -43.12 -17.98
N GLU A 582 4.92 -43.80 -16.93
CA GLU A 582 4.58 -45.22 -16.68
C GLU A 582 3.09 -45.47 -16.41
N MET A 583 2.38 -44.51 -15.78
CA MET A 583 0.95 -44.65 -15.50
C MET A 583 0.12 -44.74 -16.78
N ILE A 584 0.36 -43.84 -17.73
CA ILE A 584 -0.36 -43.82 -19.01
C ILE A 584 -0.01 -45.06 -19.83
N LYS A 585 1.29 -45.39 -19.88
CA LYS A 585 1.80 -46.59 -20.56
C LYS A 585 1.08 -47.85 -20.06
N LYS A 586 1.07 -48.11 -18.75
CA LYS A 586 0.45 -49.30 -18.18
C LYS A 586 -1.05 -49.39 -18.46
N ASN A 587 -1.78 -48.27 -18.30
CA ASN A 587 -3.22 -48.23 -18.54
C ASN A 587 -3.57 -48.52 -20.02
N LEU A 588 -2.79 -47.95 -20.96
CA LEU A 588 -2.98 -48.20 -22.39
C LEU A 588 -2.60 -49.62 -22.77
N GLU A 589 -1.55 -50.18 -22.18
CA GLU A 589 -1.18 -51.57 -22.41
C GLU A 589 -2.27 -52.55 -21.95
N GLU A 590 -2.87 -52.31 -20.79
CA GLU A 590 -4.01 -53.11 -20.30
C GLU A 590 -5.23 -52.97 -21.22
N TYR A 591 -5.57 -51.75 -21.65
CA TYR A 591 -6.66 -51.50 -22.59
C TYR A 591 -6.46 -52.22 -23.93
N PHE A 592 -5.27 -52.10 -24.54
CA PHE A 592 -4.98 -52.75 -25.82
C PHE A 592 -4.90 -54.26 -25.68
N CYS A 593 -4.49 -54.79 -24.53
CA CYS A 593 -4.53 -56.23 -24.25
C CYS A 593 -5.96 -56.81 -24.29
N GLU A 594 -6.98 -56.00 -24.04
CA GLU A 594 -8.40 -56.41 -24.04
C GLU A 594 -9.12 -56.07 -25.35
N ASN A 595 -8.62 -55.09 -26.11
CA ASN A 595 -9.28 -54.55 -27.30
C ASN A 595 -8.46 -54.70 -28.58
N LEU A 596 -7.79 -55.85 -28.77
CA LEU A 596 -7.05 -56.15 -30.00
C LEU A 596 -8.00 -56.33 -31.19
N THR A 597 -7.65 -55.69 -32.31
CA THR A 597 -8.36 -55.85 -33.58
C THR A 597 -7.38 -56.02 -34.74
N LYS A 598 -7.88 -56.53 -35.88
CA LYS A 598 -7.06 -56.75 -37.09
C LYS A 598 -6.45 -55.45 -37.61
N SER A 599 -7.17 -54.33 -37.50
CA SER A 599 -6.73 -53.05 -38.05
C SER A 599 -5.57 -52.40 -37.29
N ILE A 600 -5.30 -52.83 -36.05
CA ILE A 600 -4.35 -52.15 -35.14
C ILE A 600 -3.17 -53.02 -34.74
N VAL A 601 -3.29 -54.35 -34.87
CA VAL A 601 -2.31 -55.30 -34.33
C VAL A 601 -0.91 -55.09 -34.91
N CYS A 602 -0.77 -54.83 -36.22
CA CYS A 602 0.53 -54.61 -36.85
C CYS A 602 1.24 -53.36 -36.31
N GLU A 603 0.48 -52.28 -36.09
CA GLU A 603 1.02 -51.05 -35.51
C GLU A 603 1.43 -51.23 -34.04
N LEU A 604 0.63 -51.96 -33.25
CA LEU A 604 0.95 -52.27 -31.86
C LEU A 604 2.18 -53.19 -31.74
N ILE A 605 2.36 -54.14 -32.65
CA ILE A 605 3.57 -54.97 -32.71
C ILE A 605 4.79 -54.06 -32.90
N ASN A 606 4.77 -53.17 -33.90
CA ASN A 606 5.88 -52.27 -34.16
C ASN A 606 6.13 -51.27 -33.02
N CYS A 607 5.12 -50.94 -32.20
CA CYS A 607 5.32 -50.10 -31.02
C CYS A 607 5.96 -50.84 -29.82
N THR A 608 5.86 -52.17 -29.80
CA THR A 608 6.23 -53.04 -28.67
C THR A 608 7.49 -53.88 -28.93
N THR A 609 8.11 -53.78 -30.12
CA THR A 609 9.31 -54.50 -30.52
C THR A 609 10.54 -54.22 -29.65
N ASP A 610 10.71 -53.01 -29.13
CA ASP A 610 11.87 -52.61 -28.29
C ASP A 610 11.85 -53.14 -26.84
N GLY A 611 11.14 -54.24 -26.55
CA GLY A 611 11.24 -54.96 -25.26
C GLY A 611 10.55 -54.31 -24.05
N ASN A 612 9.94 -53.13 -24.18
CA ASN A 612 9.41 -52.38 -23.03
C ASN A 612 7.97 -52.76 -22.59
N SER A 613 7.31 -53.71 -23.27
CA SER A 613 6.00 -54.27 -22.85
C SER A 613 5.84 -55.75 -23.27
N GLU A 614 6.45 -56.66 -22.51
CA GLU A 614 6.39 -58.10 -22.80
C GLU A 614 4.96 -58.65 -22.88
N LYS A 615 4.05 -58.14 -22.02
CA LYS A 615 2.66 -58.62 -21.94
C LYS A 615 1.85 -58.26 -23.18
N LEU A 616 1.90 -56.99 -23.60
CA LEU A 616 1.16 -56.55 -24.79
C LEU A 616 1.79 -57.15 -26.06
N GLN A 617 3.12 -57.18 -26.15
CA GLN A 617 3.83 -57.78 -27.28
C GLN A 617 3.44 -59.25 -27.48
N LYS A 618 3.41 -60.04 -26.39
CA LYS A 618 3.00 -61.45 -26.43
C LYS A 618 1.55 -61.60 -26.93
N LYS A 619 0.61 -60.82 -26.39
CA LYS A 619 -0.80 -60.85 -26.83
C LYS A 619 -0.96 -60.45 -28.29
N CYS A 620 -0.27 -59.40 -28.74
CA CYS A 620 -0.28 -58.97 -30.14
C CYS A 620 0.25 -60.07 -31.06
N PHE A 621 1.35 -60.73 -30.69
CA PHE A 621 1.90 -61.85 -31.44
C PHE A 621 0.91 -63.03 -31.52
N GLU A 622 0.30 -63.41 -30.40
CA GLU A 622 -0.68 -64.51 -30.36
C GLU A 622 -1.92 -64.22 -31.21
N TYR A 623 -2.44 -63.00 -31.13
CA TYR A 623 -3.58 -62.55 -31.93
C TYR A 623 -3.26 -62.51 -33.43
N PHE A 624 -2.12 -61.92 -33.81
CA PHE A 624 -1.65 -61.87 -35.19
C PHE A 624 -1.47 -63.27 -35.78
N PHE A 625 -0.82 -64.16 -35.02
CA PHE A 625 -0.66 -65.56 -35.40
C PHE A 625 -2.01 -66.26 -35.59
N GLN A 626 -2.98 -66.03 -34.70
CA GLN A 626 -4.32 -66.58 -34.82
C GLN A 626 -5.02 -66.13 -36.11
N CYS A 627 -4.94 -64.84 -36.46
CA CYS A 627 -5.51 -64.33 -37.71
C CYS A 627 -4.90 -65.02 -38.94
N LEU A 628 -3.58 -65.20 -38.97
CA LEU A 628 -2.91 -65.89 -40.08
C LEU A 628 -3.33 -67.36 -40.19
N THR A 629 -3.43 -68.09 -39.07
CA THR A 629 -3.90 -69.49 -39.08
C THR A 629 -5.34 -69.63 -39.58
N LYS A 630 -6.17 -68.60 -39.38
CA LYS A 630 -7.55 -68.53 -39.87
C LYS A 630 -7.66 -67.98 -41.30
N LYS A 631 -6.53 -67.69 -41.96
CA LYS A 631 -6.47 -67.06 -43.30
C LYS A 631 -7.20 -65.72 -43.38
N GLU A 632 -7.22 -64.98 -42.28
CA GLU A 632 -7.86 -63.67 -42.22
C GLU A 632 -6.92 -62.58 -42.74
N PHE A 633 -7.47 -61.63 -43.51
CA PHE A 633 -6.70 -60.46 -43.95
C PHE A 633 -6.32 -59.58 -42.75
N VAL A 634 -5.02 -59.32 -42.59
CA VAL A 634 -4.49 -58.39 -41.60
C VAL A 634 -3.92 -57.16 -42.33
N PRO A 635 -4.52 -55.98 -42.16
CA PRO A 635 -4.00 -54.74 -42.73
C PRO A 635 -2.59 -54.40 -42.22
N LYS A 636 -1.84 -53.63 -43.02
CA LYS A 636 -0.57 -52.99 -42.63
C LYS A 636 0.56 -53.96 -42.24
N MET A 637 0.58 -55.16 -42.81
CA MET A 637 1.67 -56.12 -42.59
C MET A 637 3.02 -55.62 -43.07
N GLU A 638 3.04 -54.69 -44.03
CA GLU A 638 4.23 -54.01 -44.52
C GLU A 638 4.96 -53.17 -43.46
N LEU A 639 4.30 -52.86 -42.34
CA LEU A 639 4.91 -52.14 -41.21
C LEU A 639 5.74 -53.04 -40.28
N LEU A 640 5.69 -54.36 -40.45
CA LEU A 640 6.33 -55.31 -39.55
C LEU A 640 7.81 -55.52 -39.93
N GLU A 641 8.66 -55.53 -38.91
CA GLU A 641 10.08 -55.81 -39.11
C GLU A 641 10.31 -57.23 -39.64
N LYS A 642 11.34 -57.37 -40.48
CA LYS A 642 11.72 -58.64 -41.09
C LYS A 642 11.96 -59.74 -40.05
N GLU A 643 12.60 -59.40 -38.92
CA GLU A 643 12.86 -60.34 -37.83
C GLU A 643 11.58 -60.87 -37.19
N PHE A 644 10.59 -60.00 -37.00
CA PHE A 644 9.28 -60.39 -36.48
C PHE A 644 8.59 -61.37 -37.43
N LEU A 645 8.57 -61.04 -38.73
CA LEU A 645 7.99 -61.91 -39.75
C LEU A 645 8.68 -63.28 -39.82
N LEU A 646 10.02 -63.31 -39.70
CA LEU A 646 10.77 -64.56 -39.64
C LEU A 646 10.40 -65.41 -38.41
N LYS A 647 10.18 -64.79 -37.24
CA LYS A 647 9.68 -65.47 -36.03
C LYS A 647 8.26 -66.02 -36.20
N VAL A 648 7.41 -65.34 -36.95
CA VAL A 648 6.06 -65.81 -37.26
C VAL A 648 6.11 -67.00 -38.24
N ILE A 649 6.90 -66.89 -39.31
CA ILE A 649 7.07 -67.94 -40.32
C ILE A 649 7.63 -69.21 -39.69
N SER A 650 8.68 -69.12 -38.87
CA SER A 650 9.27 -70.30 -38.19
C SER A 650 8.25 -71.01 -37.29
N LYS A 651 7.35 -70.26 -36.65
CA LYS A 651 6.29 -70.82 -35.81
C LYS A 651 5.15 -71.45 -36.63
N LEU A 652 4.86 -70.90 -37.81
CA LEU A 652 3.89 -71.47 -38.75
C LEU A 652 4.42 -72.78 -39.35
N THR A 653 5.70 -72.83 -39.76
CA THR A 653 6.32 -74.04 -40.35
C THR A 653 6.46 -75.18 -39.35
N CYS A 654 6.65 -74.90 -38.05
CA CYS A 654 6.63 -75.92 -36.99
C CYS A 654 5.24 -76.56 -36.77
N LYS A 655 4.13 -75.87 -37.06
CA LYS A 655 2.77 -76.44 -37.00
C LYS A 655 2.40 -76.96 -38.39
N LYS A 656 2.76 -78.21 -38.69
CA LYS A 656 2.44 -78.92 -39.96
C LYS A 656 1.09 -78.50 -40.56
N SER A 657 1.15 -77.67 -41.60
CA SER A 657 0.12 -77.56 -42.62
C SER A 657 0.87 -77.36 -43.93
N GLN A 658 0.92 -78.39 -44.76
CA GLN A 658 1.44 -78.37 -46.13
C GLN A 658 0.55 -77.53 -47.08
N THR A 659 -0.21 -76.56 -46.56
CA THR A 659 -1.22 -75.77 -47.30
C THR A 659 -1.29 -74.30 -46.87
N LEU A 660 -0.20 -73.81 -46.29
CA LEU A 660 0.17 -72.40 -46.10
C LEU A 660 1.40 -72.12 -46.96
#